data_AF-A0A8K0MF66-F1
#
_entry.id   AF-A0A8K0MF66-F1
#
_cell.length_a   1.000
_cell.length_b   1.000
_cell.length_c   1.000
_cell.angle_alpha   90.00
_cell.angle_beta   90.00
_cell.angle_gamma   90.00
#
_symmetry.space_group_name_H-M   'P 1'
#
loop_
_entity.id
_entity.type
_entity.pdbx_description
1 polymer ?
#
loop_
_entity_poly.entity_id
_entity_poly.type
_entity_poly.pdbx_seq_one_letter_code
_entity_poly.pdbx_strand_id
1 'polypeptide(L)'
;MKPLSFSALFLLVLSCIIQSFYLIEAQTQQQFLYVDDCYSSSNYTSGSAYERNLNFTLNSLVANASQNGFYISIIVGQNPDTVYGLFQCFGDFSAETCRNCANIAAKDIRQRCPTKKEASIGYERCVIKYSNRNFFSTANSNLRYNFCNKNNATDPVLFYRQLVNLLNNLSSNAESAPAKYALGTTNNTDNDTYGLVQCTRELAEGSCLTCLREIISKIGICGGGKLGAQLYSTSCYLRYEIYRFVEAQPELQLSPPEVSTPPPPLLEPNSTAPGTTNTANPPGKKNTTRTIVIIVTTVAGLLMIATILTCLVWRTAKKKRPDGSVHEENNSVLEDDKSSTHSLVTGLRTIKAATGNFSDEFKLGQGGFGPVYKGILNDGREIAVKRLSSHSVQGVQELKTEVKLVAKLLHRNLVRLLGFCLEEKEKLLVYEYLPNGSLDKILFVEGKRHLLEWERRYKIIAGIARGLLYLHEESQLRVIHRDLKASNILLDENMNPKISDFGLAKLFQGSQTHGNTNRISGTFGYMAPEYVKNGNFSIKSDVYSFGVLVLEIITGRKNSSFRNLTNLQSHAWEHWSNGTTLKLMDPTMGDRWPKHEALKCIHMGLLCVQEATCDRPKMSEVVVMLNSSNMASSSMPSRPAFFISKEAFDSEIIAREDTVLDIRSNLSTSQGSNQSVNGLTITELYPRD
;
A
#
# COMPACT_ATOMS: atom_id res chain seq x y z
N MET A 1 9.84 -69.86 2.63
CA MET A 1 9.29 -68.76 1.81
C MET A 1 10.22 -68.53 0.61
N LYS A 2 9.73 -68.09 -0.55
CA LYS A 2 10.60 -67.69 -1.67
C LYS A 2 11.01 -66.21 -1.51
N PRO A 3 12.27 -65.82 -1.77
CA PRO A 3 12.65 -64.41 -1.74
C PRO A 3 11.93 -63.64 -2.85
N LEU A 4 11.52 -62.39 -2.57
CA LEU A 4 11.03 -61.49 -3.63
C LEU A 4 12.16 -61.24 -4.62
N SER A 5 11.81 -61.19 -5.92
CA SER A 5 12.73 -60.72 -6.95
C SER A 5 13.23 -59.31 -6.61
N PHE A 6 14.49 -59.01 -6.90
CA PHE A 6 15.06 -57.68 -6.74
C PHE A 6 14.24 -56.61 -7.49
N SER A 7 13.63 -56.97 -8.63
CA SER A 7 12.70 -56.10 -9.36
C SER A 7 11.40 -55.80 -8.61
N ALA A 8 10.85 -56.76 -7.86
CA ALA A 8 9.65 -56.57 -7.06
C ALA A 8 9.94 -55.71 -5.82
N LEU A 9 11.10 -55.92 -5.18
CA LEU A 9 11.55 -55.08 -4.07
C LEU A 9 11.80 -53.63 -4.54
N PHE A 10 12.42 -53.45 -5.71
CA PHE A 10 12.64 -52.12 -6.31
C PHE A 10 11.31 -51.42 -6.64
N LEU A 11 10.33 -52.12 -7.22
CA LEU A 11 9.01 -51.55 -7.50
C LEU A 11 8.22 -51.19 -6.23
N LEU A 12 8.32 -52.00 -5.17
CA LEU A 12 7.74 -51.66 -3.86
C LEU A 12 8.39 -50.42 -3.25
N VAL A 13 9.72 -50.33 -3.25
CA VAL A 13 10.44 -49.14 -2.77
C VAL A 13 10.10 -47.90 -3.61
N LEU A 14 10.02 -48.03 -4.94
CA LEU A 14 9.62 -46.94 -5.82
C LEU A 14 8.17 -46.50 -5.58
N SER A 15 7.24 -47.44 -5.35
CA SER A 15 5.85 -47.16 -4.99
C SER A 15 5.75 -46.43 -3.66
N CYS A 16 6.45 -46.89 -2.62
CA CYS A 16 6.51 -46.20 -1.32
C CYS A 16 7.17 -44.82 -1.42
N ILE A 17 8.17 -44.63 -2.29
CA ILE A 17 8.78 -43.32 -2.56
C ILE A 17 7.77 -42.40 -3.25
N ILE A 18 7.07 -42.86 -4.30
CA ILE A 18 6.04 -42.07 -4.99
C ILE A 18 4.88 -41.73 -4.05
N GLN A 19 4.40 -42.67 -3.24
CA GLN A 19 3.39 -42.40 -2.22
C GLN A 19 3.89 -41.47 -1.12
N SER A 20 5.18 -41.52 -0.75
CA SER A 20 5.76 -40.54 0.18
C SER A 20 5.88 -39.15 -0.45
N PHE A 21 6.16 -39.04 -1.75
CA PHE A 21 6.10 -37.75 -2.46
C PHE A 21 4.66 -37.21 -2.52
N TYR A 22 3.65 -38.02 -2.83
CA TYR A 22 2.25 -37.60 -2.74
C TYR A 22 1.81 -37.23 -1.31
N LEU A 23 2.33 -37.91 -0.28
CA LEU A 23 2.10 -37.53 1.13
C LEU A 23 2.82 -36.23 1.53
N ILE A 24 3.93 -35.89 0.86
CA ILE A 24 4.65 -34.62 1.03
C ILE A 24 3.96 -33.48 0.26
N GLU A 25 3.42 -33.74 -0.94
CA GLU A 25 2.56 -32.78 -1.65
C GLU A 25 1.21 -32.57 -0.93
N ALA A 26 0.74 -33.58 -0.20
CA ALA A 26 -0.40 -33.46 0.72
C ALA A 26 -0.05 -32.77 2.07
N GLN A 27 1.21 -32.37 2.32
CA GLN A 27 1.55 -31.55 3.49
C GLN A 27 1.17 -30.09 3.28
N THR A 28 -0.11 -29.81 3.55
CA THR A 28 -0.70 -28.48 3.75
C THR A 28 -0.56 -27.52 2.57
N GLN A 29 -1.70 -27.20 1.93
CA GLN A 29 -1.90 -25.87 1.37
C GLN A 29 -1.78 -24.87 2.53
N GLN A 30 -0.57 -24.33 2.74
CA GLN A 30 -0.25 -23.53 3.92
C GLN A 30 -1.12 -22.27 3.91
N GLN A 31 -2.17 -22.26 4.74
CA GLN A 31 -3.14 -21.18 4.75
C GLN A 31 -2.49 -19.97 5.43
N PHE A 32 -1.85 -19.14 4.61
CA PHE A 32 -1.10 -17.98 5.06
C PHE A 32 -2.00 -17.04 5.86
N LEU A 33 -1.54 -16.69 7.07
CA LEU A 33 -2.16 -15.66 7.87
C LEU A 33 -1.74 -14.29 7.35
N TYR A 34 -2.71 -13.42 7.07
CA TYR A 34 -2.47 -12.10 6.48
C TYR A 34 -2.97 -10.94 7.38
N VAL A 35 -3.77 -11.22 8.40
CA VAL A 35 -4.08 -10.28 9.50
C VAL A 35 -3.79 -10.95 10.83
N ASP A 36 -3.06 -10.26 11.72
CA ASP A 36 -2.79 -10.68 13.10
C ASP A 36 -2.90 -9.45 14.05
N ASP A 37 -4.13 -8.94 14.21
CA ASP A 37 -4.43 -7.71 14.94
C ASP A 37 -4.83 -8.01 16.40
N CYS A 38 -3.85 -8.25 17.27
CA CYS A 38 -4.04 -8.44 18.71
C CYS A 38 -4.09 -7.14 19.54
N TYR A 39 -4.43 -6.01 18.91
CA TYR A 39 -4.42 -4.69 19.53
C TYR A 39 -5.68 -4.45 20.38
N SER A 40 -5.54 -4.60 21.69
CA SER A 40 -6.53 -4.14 22.69
C SER A 40 -5.86 -3.25 23.74
N SER A 41 -6.54 -2.16 24.11
CA SER A 41 -6.17 -1.30 25.24
C SER A 41 -6.49 -1.92 26.60
N SER A 42 -7.16 -3.07 26.63
CA SER A 42 -7.46 -3.81 27.86
C SER A 42 -7.26 -5.33 27.69
N ASN A 43 -6.79 -5.97 28.76
CA ASN A 43 -6.72 -7.43 28.86
C ASN A 43 -7.88 -7.95 29.73
N TYR A 44 -8.19 -9.23 29.61
CA TYR A 44 -9.02 -9.97 30.55
C TYR A 44 -8.14 -10.86 31.45
N THR A 45 -8.58 -11.12 32.68
CA THR A 45 -7.97 -12.13 33.58
C THR A 45 -8.44 -13.54 33.21
N SER A 46 -7.55 -14.53 33.25
CA SER A 46 -7.95 -15.91 32.99
C SER A 46 -8.93 -16.42 34.05
N GLY A 47 -9.89 -17.25 33.65
CA GLY A 47 -11.01 -17.67 34.49
C GLY A 47 -12.11 -16.61 34.67
N SER A 48 -12.01 -15.44 34.03
CA SER A 48 -13.05 -14.40 34.08
C SER A 48 -14.34 -14.80 33.35
N ALA A 49 -15.43 -14.07 33.60
CA ALA A 49 -16.66 -14.21 32.83
C ALA A 49 -16.43 -13.83 31.35
N TYR A 50 -15.66 -12.77 31.07
CA TYR A 50 -15.21 -12.42 29.72
C TYR A 50 -14.55 -13.60 28.99
N GLU A 51 -13.63 -14.34 29.63
CA GLU A 51 -12.96 -15.49 28.99
C GLU A 51 -13.95 -16.63 28.67
N ARG A 52 -14.93 -16.90 29.56
CA ARG A 52 -15.98 -17.89 29.27
C ARG A 52 -16.85 -17.44 28.10
N ASN A 53 -17.27 -16.18 28.09
CA ASN A 53 -18.08 -15.60 27.02
C ASN A 53 -17.34 -15.62 25.68
N LEU A 54 -16.04 -15.29 25.66
CA LEU A 54 -15.19 -15.31 24.47
C LEU A 54 -14.99 -16.73 23.93
N ASN A 55 -14.77 -17.71 24.80
CA ASN A 55 -14.65 -19.10 24.38
C ASN A 55 -15.97 -19.62 23.78
N PHE A 56 -17.11 -19.27 24.37
CA PHE A 56 -18.43 -19.56 23.79
C PHE A 56 -18.62 -18.86 22.44
N THR A 57 -18.39 -17.55 22.35
CA THR A 57 -18.44 -16.75 21.10
C THR A 57 -17.68 -17.44 19.97
N LEU A 58 -16.40 -17.76 20.18
CA LEU A 58 -15.55 -18.37 19.17
C LEU A 58 -16.02 -19.78 18.78
N ASN A 59 -16.52 -20.58 19.72
CA ASN A 59 -17.10 -21.89 19.43
C ASN A 59 -18.39 -21.76 18.58
N SER A 60 -19.28 -20.82 18.91
CA SER A 60 -20.53 -20.57 18.18
C SER A 60 -20.29 -20.06 16.76
N LEU A 61 -19.27 -19.21 16.55
CA LEU A 61 -18.89 -18.75 15.20
C LEU A 61 -18.44 -19.94 14.32
N VAL A 62 -17.67 -20.88 14.86
CA VAL A 62 -17.24 -22.11 14.13
C VAL A 62 -18.41 -23.05 13.86
N ALA A 63 -19.27 -23.29 14.85
CA ALA A 63 -20.43 -24.15 14.70
C ALA A 63 -21.37 -23.62 13.60
N ASN A 64 -21.71 -22.34 13.65
CA ASN A 64 -22.65 -21.73 12.70
C ASN A 64 -22.03 -21.53 11.30
N ALA A 65 -20.70 -21.40 11.18
CA ALA A 65 -20.01 -21.41 9.89
C ALA A 65 -20.21 -22.73 9.12
N SER A 66 -20.45 -23.83 9.84
CA SER A 66 -20.75 -25.14 9.26
C SER A 66 -22.18 -25.26 8.71
N GLN A 67 -23.06 -24.28 8.99
CA GLN A 67 -24.47 -24.29 8.59
C GLN A 67 -24.79 -23.18 7.59
N ASN A 68 -24.39 -21.93 7.90
CA ASN A 68 -24.78 -20.75 7.12
C ASN A 68 -23.68 -20.20 6.20
N GLY A 69 -22.52 -20.87 6.14
CA GLY A 69 -21.55 -20.86 5.03
C GLY A 69 -20.81 -19.56 4.67
N PHE A 70 -21.26 -18.38 5.13
CA PHE A 70 -20.78 -17.10 4.59
C PHE A 70 -20.58 -15.99 5.64
N TYR A 71 -21.51 -15.79 6.57
CA TYR A 71 -21.44 -14.70 7.55
C TYR A 71 -22.19 -15.05 8.85
N ILE A 72 -21.57 -14.77 10.01
CA ILE A 72 -22.20 -14.81 11.35
C ILE A 72 -21.73 -13.63 12.19
N SER A 73 -22.67 -12.99 12.90
CA SER A 73 -22.40 -12.17 14.09
C SER A 73 -23.10 -12.73 15.31
N ILE A 74 -22.49 -12.59 16.49
CA ILE A 74 -23.06 -13.01 17.78
C ILE A 74 -22.68 -12.02 18.89
N ILE A 75 -23.56 -11.88 19.89
CA ILE A 75 -23.30 -11.15 21.14
C ILE A 75 -23.45 -12.15 22.29
N VAL A 76 -22.48 -12.18 23.21
CA VAL A 76 -22.46 -13.14 24.33
C VAL A 76 -22.14 -12.43 25.63
N GLY A 77 -22.94 -12.64 26.67
CA GLY A 77 -22.75 -12.05 28.00
C GLY A 77 -23.25 -10.61 28.14
N GLN A 78 -23.25 -10.11 29.38
CA GLN A 78 -23.73 -8.79 29.77
C GLN A 78 -22.57 -7.91 30.28
N ASN A 79 -22.74 -6.58 30.24
CA ASN A 79 -21.76 -5.59 30.68
C ASN A 79 -21.32 -5.86 32.14
N PRO A 80 -20.01 -5.96 32.47
CA PRO A 80 -18.82 -5.58 31.68
C PRO A 80 -18.15 -6.71 30.89
N ASP A 81 -18.77 -7.89 30.83
CA ASP A 81 -18.21 -9.11 30.24
C ASP A 81 -18.80 -9.46 28.86
N THR A 82 -19.54 -8.54 28.22
CA THR A 82 -20.08 -8.74 26.86
C THR A 82 -18.98 -8.87 25.81
N VAL A 83 -19.12 -9.88 24.95
CA VAL A 83 -18.29 -10.13 23.77
C VAL A 83 -19.13 -9.97 22.51
N TYR A 84 -18.69 -9.09 21.61
CA TYR A 84 -19.18 -8.97 20.24
C TYR A 84 -18.27 -9.82 19.34
N GLY A 85 -18.84 -10.77 18.59
CA GLY A 85 -18.10 -11.66 17.70
C GLY A 85 -18.62 -11.61 16.27
N LEU A 86 -17.71 -11.71 15.30
CA LEU A 86 -18.01 -11.76 13.87
C LEU A 86 -17.11 -12.78 13.17
N PHE A 87 -17.69 -13.47 12.18
CA PHE A 87 -16.99 -14.31 11.22
C PHE A 87 -17.56 -14.11 9.81
N GLN A 88 -16.70 -13.99 8.81
CA GLN A 88 -17.07 -13.77 7.41
C GLN A 88 -16.14 -14.57 6.49
N CYS A 89 -16.72 -15.33 5.56
CA CYS A 89 -16.06 -15.90 4.38
C CYS A 89 -16.39 -15.06 3.15
N PHE A 90 -15.52 -15.11 2.13
CA PHE A 90 -15.78 -14.41 0.87
C PHE A 90 -16.82 -15.17 0.03
N GLY A 91 -17.56 -14.45 -0.82
CA GLY A 91 -18.76 -14.95 -1.50
C GLY A 91 -18.53 -16.04 -2.55
N ASP A 92 -17.27 -16.34 -2.85
CA ASP A 92 -16.78 -17.33 -3.82
C ASP A 92 -16.56 -18.73 -3.22
N PHE A 93 -16.71 -18.94 -1.91
CA PHE A 93 -16.33 -20.18 -1.23
C PHE A 93 -17.44 -21.22 -1.04
N SER A 94 -17.07 -22.50 -1.11
CA SER A 94 -17.90 -23.60 -0.63
C SER A 94 -18.03 -23.60 0.90
N ALA A 95 -19.18 -24.04 1.42
CA ALA A 95 -19.45 -24.07 2.86
C ALA A 95 -18.42 -24.89 3.64
N GLU A 96 -17.87 -25.97 3.07
CA GLU A 96 -16.77 -26.73 3.66
C GLU A 96 -15.46 -25.91 3.75
N THR A 97 -15.08 -25.19 2.70
CA THR A 97 -13.87 -24.36 2.74
C THR A 97 -14.01 -23.23 3.78
N CYS A 98 -15.20 -22.64 3.86
CA CYS A 98 -15.53 -21.65 4.87
C CYS A 98 -15.45 -22.22 6.30
N ARG A 99 -16.06 -23.39 6.55
CA ARG A 99 -15.97 -24.14 7.82
C ARG A 99 -14.52 -24.41 8.22
N ASN A 100 -13.69 -24.86 7.29
CA ASN A 100 -12.28 -25.18 7.56
C ASN A 100 -11.50 -23.91 7.94
N CYS A 101 -11.74 -22.81 7.24
CA CYS A 101 -11.19 -21.50 7.57
C CYS A 101 -11.65 -20.99 8.95
N ALA A 102 -12.92 -21.20 9.32
CA ALA A 102 -13.46 -20.85 10.64
C ALA A 102 -12.74 -21.58 11.79
N ASN A 103 -12.56 -22.89 11.65
CA ASN A 103 -11.87 -23.73 12.64
C ASN A 103 -10.42 -23.26 12.88
N ILE A 104 -9.69 -23.00 11.79
CA ILE A 104 -8.30 -22.52 11.85
C ILE A 104 -8.24 -21.12 12.46
N ALA A 105 -9.13 -20.21 12.06
CA ALA A 105 -9.16 -18.85 12.59
C ALA A 105 -9.52 -18.77 14.08
N ALA A 106 -10.50 -19.54 14.55
CA ALA A 106 -10.88 -19.59 15.96
C ALA A 106 -9.81 -20.23 16.87
N LYS A 107 -8.96 -21.12 16.32
CA LYS A 107 -7.79 -21.67 17.00
C LYS A 107 -6.67 -20.64 17.10
N ASP A 108 -6.22 -20.10 15.96
CA ASP A 108 -5.05 -19.23 15.90
C ASP A 108 -5.27 -17.92 16.69
N ILE A 109 -6.48 -17.35 16.69
CA ILE A 109 -6.75 -16.09 17.43
C ILE A 109 -6.59 -16.26 18.94
N ARG A 110 -6.88 -17.45 19.49
CA ARG A 110 -6.65 -17.76 20.91
C ARG A 110 -5.16 -17.93 21.22
N GLN A 111 -4.38 -18.47 20.28
CA GLN A 111 -2.95 -18.71 20.45
C GLN A 111 -2.12 -17.43 20.28
N ARG A 112 -2.54 -16.54 19.37
CA ARG A 112 -1.82 -15.30 19.01
C ARG A 112 -2.18 -14.11 19.87
N CYS A 113 -3.45 -14.00 20.27
CA CYS A 113 -3.97 -12.87 21.05
C CYS A 113 -4.40 -13.28 22.48
N PRO A 114 -3.57 -13.99 23.27
CA PRO A 114 -3.96 -14.45 24.60
C PRO A 114 -4.26 -13.26 25.52
N THR A 115 -5.28 -13.41 26.37
CA THR A 115 -5.77 -12.39 27.32
C THR A 115 -6.32 -11.09 26.71
N LYS A 116 -6.43 -10.96 25.38
CA LYS A 116 -6.92 -9.71 24.75
C LYS A 116 -8.44 -9.63 24.76
N LYS A 117 -8.99 -8.44 25.09
CA LYS A 117 -10.43 -8.14 24.94
C LYS A 117 -10.86 -7.70 23.53
N GLU A 118 -9.91 -7.42 22.64
CA GLU A 118 -10.18 -7.13 21.23
C GLU A 118 -9.11 -7.81 20.37
N ALA A 119 -9.53 -8.49 19.31
CA ALA A 119 -8.63 -9.05 18.30
C ALA A 119 -9.35 -9.30 16.96
N SER A 120 -8.58 -9.33 15.88
CA SER A 120 -9.05 -9.85 14.58
C SER A 120 -7.91 -10.55 13.86
N ILE A 121 -8.19 -11.70 13.25
CA ILE A 121 -7.25 -12.39 12.38
C ILE A 121 -7.92 -12.81 11.08
N GLY A 122 -7.13 -12.96 10.02
CA GLY A 122 -7.66 -13.12 8.67
C GLY A 122 -6.69 -13.85 7.74
N TYR A 123 -7.30 -14.65 6.88
CA TYR A 123 -6.67 -15.42 5.81
C TYR A 123 -7.29 -14.93 4.49
N GLU A 124 -6.70 -15.31 3.35
CA GLU A 124 -7.19 -15.01 1.98
C GLU A 124 -8.67 -15.40 1.77
N ARG A 125 -9.19 -16.30 2.61
CA ARG A 125 -10.46 -17.02 2.44
C ARG A 125 -11.51 -16.74 3.51
N CYS A 126 -11.13 -16.13 4.65
CA CYS A 126 -12.06 -15.68 5.71
C CYS A 126 -11.40 -14.73 6.72
N VAL A 127 -12.23 -14.04 7.51
CA VAL A 127 -11.83 -13.20 8.65
C VAL A 127 -12.66 -13.55 9.89
N ILE A 128 -12.02 -13.54 11.07
CA ILE A 128 -12.67 -13.63 12.38
C ILE A 128 -12.29 -12.42 13.23
N LYS A 129 -13.23 -11.95 14.06
CA LYS A 129 -13.07 -10.75 14.90
C LYS A 129 -13.86 -10.88 16.19
N TYR A 130 -13.30 -10.40 17.29
CA TYR A 130 -14.05 -10.17 18.53
C TYR A 130 -13.64 -8.87 19.22
N SER A 131 -14.54 -8.36 20.08
CA SER A 131 -14.30 -7.15 20.86
C SER A 131 -15.17 -7.10 22.13
N ASN A 132 -14.75 -6.33 23.14
CA ASN A 132 -15.60 -5.89 24.25
C ASN A 132 -16.36 -4.58 23.98
N ARG A 133 -16.15 -3.96 22.81
CA ARG A 133 -16.91 -2.81 22.31
C ARG A 133 -17.73 -3.22 21.08
N ASN A 134 -18.93 -2.68 20.95
CA ASN A 134 -19.73 -2.88 19.74
C ASN A 134 -18.98 -2.28 18.54
N PHE A 135 -18.84 -3.07 17.47
CA PHE A 135 -18.26 -2.64 16.19
C PHE A 135 -19.19 -2.87 15.01
N PHE A 136 -20.42 -3.33 15.25
CA PHE A 136 -21.42 -3.51 14.20
C PHE A 136 -21.84 -2.14 13.63
N SER A 137 -22.37 -2.15 12.40
CA SER A 137 -22.84 -0.96 11.68
C SER A 137 -21.79 0.13 11.40
N THR A 138 -20.54 -0.06 11.82
CA THR A 138 -19.45 0.93 11.66
C THR A 138 -18.47 0.48 10.57
N ALA A 139 -18.47 1.16 9.42
CA ALA A 139 -17.51 0.89 8.35
C ALA A 139 -16.09 1.30 8.75
N ASN A 140 -15.12 0.43 8.46
CA ASN A 140 -13.69 0.71 8.62
C ASN A 140 -12.92 0.22 7.39
N SER A 141 -12.62 1.16 6.49
CA SER A 141 -11.89 0.94 5.23
C SER A 141 -10.37 0.94 5.38
N ASN A 142 -9.83 1.03 6.61
CA ASN A 142 -8.39 1.04 6.82
C ASN A 142 -7.81 -0.32 6.40
N LEU A 143 -6.91 -0.29 5.43
CA LEU A 143 -6.32 -1.50 4.87
C LEU A 143 -5.45 -2.18 5.91
N ARG A 144 -5.64 -3.49 6.05
CA ARG A 144 -4.79 -4.37 6.87
C ARG A 144 -3.67 -4.95 6.03
N TYR A 145 -3.98 -5.29 4.77
CA TYR A 145 -3.01 -5.78 3.80
C TYR A 145 -3.50 -5.54 2.37
N ASN A 146 -2.55 -5.57 1.44
CA ASN A 146 -2.81 -5.52 0.01
C ASN A 146 -1.83 -6.41 -0.75
N PHE A 147 -2.33 -7.17 -1.71
CA PHE A 147 -1.52 -7.85 -2.71
C PHE A 147 -1.66 -7.14 -4.05
N CYS A 148 -0.54 -7.05 -4.75
CA CYS A 148 -0.44 -6.36 -6.02
C CYS A 148 0.23 -7.31 -7.01
N ASN A 149 -0.39 -7.51 -8.17
CA ASN A 149 0.24 -8.26 -9.25
C ASN A 149 1.55 -7.55 -9.63
N LYS A 150 2.58 -8.33 -9.97
CA LYS A 150 3.89 -7.75 -10.33
C LYS A 150 3.83 -7.05 -11.69
N ASN A 151 3.03 -7.59 -12.60
CA ASN A 151 2.94 -7.18 -13.99
C ASN A 151 2.03 -5.94 -14.15
N ASN A 152 2.41 -5.05 -15.07
CA ASN A 152 1.61 -3.88 -15.46
C ASN A 152 0.77 -4.15 -16.71
N ALA A 153 -0.32 -3.42 -16.90
CA ALA A 153 -1.03 -3.32 -18.18
C ALA A 153 -0.19 -2.57 -19.24
N THR A 154 -0.47 -2.81 -20.52
CA THR A 154 0.23 -2.14 -21.63
C THR A 154 -0.13 -0.65 -21.71
N ASP A 155 -1.41 -0.31 -21.50
CA ASP A 155 -1.87 1.03 -21.13
C ASP A 155 -2.40 1.03 -19.68
N PRO A 156 -1.57 1.43 -18.70
CA PRO A 156 -1.98 1.62 -17.31
C PRO A 156 -3.14 2.59 -17.10
N VAL A 157 -3.27 3.63 -17.94
CA VAL A 157 -4.23 4.73 -17.73
C VAL A 157 -5.61 4.34 -18.22
N LEU A 158 -5.70 3.71 -19.40
CA LEU A 158 -6.94 3.14 -19.92
C LEU A 158 -7.42 1.99 -19.03
N PHE A 159 -6.52 1.06 -18.70
CA PHE A 159 -6.80 -0.08 -17.80
C PHE A 159 -7.36 0.40 -16.45
N TYR A 160 -6.72 1.40 -15.81
CA TYR A 160 -7.19 1.92 -14.52
C TYR A 160 -8.57 2.58 -14.62
N ARG A 161 -8.85 3.32 -15.70
CA ARG A 161 -10.17 3.93 -15.92
C ARG A 161 -11.26 2.87 -16.07
N GLN A 162 -11.02 1.84 -16.88
CA GLN A 162 -11.97 0.74 -17.08
C GLN A 162 -12.18 -0.06 -15.77
N LEU A 163 -11.09 -0.35 -15.04
CA LEU A 163 -11.11 -1.01 -13.75
C LEU A 163 -11.92 -0.24 -12.69
N VAL A 164 -11.67 1.07 -12.53
CA VAL A 164 -12.38 1.89 -11.54
C VAL A 164 -13.87 1.98 -11.87
N ASN A 165 -14.23 2.07 -13.15
CA ASN A 165 -15.64 2.02 -13.58
C ASN A 165 -16.29 0.67 -13.24
N LEU A 166 -15.62 -0.46 -13.52
CA LEU A 166 -16.09 -1.79 -13.14
C LEU A 166 -16.30 -1.89 -11.62
N LEU A 167 -15.29 -1.54 -10.82
CA LEU A 167 -15.35 -1.67 -9.36
C LEU A 167 -16.38 -0.72 -8.72
N ASN A 168 -16.59 0.48 -9.27
CA ASN A 168 -17.66 1.38 -8.81
C ASN A 168 -19.05 0.80 -9.08
N ASN A 169 -19.29 0.25 -10.28
CA ASN A 169 -20.56 -0.40 -10.62
C ASN A 169 -20.82 -1.62 -9.73
N LEU A 170 -19.80 -2.45 -9.52
CA LEU A 170 -19.87 -3.57 -8.59
C LEU A 170 -20.11 -3.13 -7.14
N SER A 171 -19.60 -1.97 -6.72
CA SER A 171 -19.83 -1.43 -5.38
C SER A 171 -21.29 -1.03 -5.15
N SER A 172 -21.94 -0.44 -6.16
CA SER A 172 -23.38 -0.18 -6.13
C SER A 172 -24.18 -1.47 -6.06
N ASN A 173 -23.83 -2.47 -6.90
CA ASN A 173 -24.49 -3.78 -6.88
C ASN A 173 -24.33 -4.49 -5.54
N ALA A 174 -23.14 -4.40 -4.92
CA ALA A 174 -22.87 -4.99 -3.60
C ALA A 174 -23.60 -4.26 -2.47
N GLU A 175 -23.83 -2.95 -2.54
CA GLU A 175 -24.67 -2.25 -1.55
C GLU A 175 -26.13 -2.75 -1.61
N SER A 176 -26.69 -2.91 -2.81
CA SER A 176 -28.07 -3.40 -2.99
C SER A 176 -28.23 -4.91 -2.72
N ALA A 177 -27.17 -5.71 -2.83
CA ALA A 177 -27.25 -7.16 -2.65
C ALA A 177 -27.38 -7.56 -1.17
N PRO A 178 -28.32 -8.45 -0.79
CA PRO A 178 -28.41 -9.01 0.57
C PRO A 178 -27.15 -9.77 1.01
N ALA A 179 -26.33 -10.22 0.05
CA ALA A 179 -25.04 -10.84 0.31
C ALA A 179 -23.93 -9.86 0.70
N LYS A 180 -24.15 -8.55 0.46
CA LYS A 180 -23.15 -7.46 0.40
C LYS A 180 -21.93 -7.79 -0.48
N TYR A 181 -22.17 -8.38 -1.64
CA TYR A 181 -21.18 -8.97 -2.55
C TYR A 181 -21.56 -8.73 -4.01
N ALA A 182 -20.57 -8.50 -4.89
CA ALA A 182 -20.76 -8.48 -6.34
C ALA A 182 -19.51 -8.96 -7.10
N LEU A 183 -19.73 -9.55 -8.28
CA LEU A 183 -18.72 -10.03 -9.22
C LEU A 183 -19.06 -9.53 -10.63
N GLY A 184 -18.06 -9.23 -11.46
CA GLY A 184 -18.26 -8.88 -12.87
C GLY A 184 -16.96 -8.89 -13.68
N THR A 185 -17.06 -8.46 -14.94
CA THR A 185 -15.92 -8.34 -15.86
C THR A 185 -16.05 -7.07 -16.71
N THR A 186 -14.95 -6.60 -17.27
CA THR A 186 -14.92 -5.58 -18.33
C THR A 186 -13.80 -5.90 -19.33
N ASN A 187 -14.07 -5.68 -20.62
CA ASN A 187 -13.14 -6.00 -21.70
C ASN A 187 -12.16 -4.84 -21.91
N ASN A 188 -10.86 -5.08 -21.72
CA ASN A 188 -9.79 -4.12 -22.03
C ASN A 188 -9.08 -4.55 -23.33
N THR A 189 -8.23 -3.69 -23.90
CA THR A 189 -7.56 -3.95 -25.19
C THR A 189 -6.71 -5.23 -25.25
N ASP A 190 -6.20 -5.65 -24.10
CA ASP A 190 -5.22 -6.74 -24.01
C ASP A 190 -5.85 -8.05 -23.49
N ASN A 191 -6.76 -7.95 -22.51
CA ASN A 191 -7.42 -9.06 -21.81
C ASN A 191 -8.70 -8.55 -21.11
N ASP A 192 -9.64 -9.45 -20.85
CA ASP A 192 -10.75 -9.21 -19.91
C ASP A 192 -10.22 -9.01 -18.49
N THR A 193 -10.85 -8.10 -17.73
CA THR A 193 -10.51 -7.83 -16.32
C THR A 193 -11.70 -8.19 -15.43
N TYR A 194 -11.52 -9.23 -14.61
CA TYR A 194 -12.52 -9.70 -13.66
C TYR A 194 -12.38 -8.92 -12.36
N GLY A 195 -13.50 -8.52 -11.75
CA GLY A 195 -13.55 -7.75 -10.51
C GLY A 195 -14.57 -8.31 -9.53
N LEU A 196 -14.21 -8.36 -8.25
CA LEU A 196 -15.00 -8.83 -7.12
C LEU A 196 -14.92 -7.77 -6.02
N VAL A 197 -16.07 -7.40 -5.44
CA VAL A 197 -16.13 -6.54 -4.25
C VAL A 197 -17.07 -7.14 -3.19
N GLN A 198 -16.75 -6.94 -1.92
CA GLN A 198 -17.55 -7.43 -0.81
C GLN A 198 -17.44 -6.55 0.43
N CYS A 199 -18.52 -6.46 1.21
CA CYS A 199 -18.53 -5.90 2.55
C CYS A 199 -18.95 -6.94 3.60
N THR A 200 -18.67 -6.64 4.87
CA THR A 200 -19.25 -7.35 6.00
C THR A 200 -20.73 -6.94 6.16
N ARG A 201 -21.61 -7.89 6.55
CA ARG A 201 -23.08 -7.72 6.40
C ARG A 201 -23.75 -6.90 7.50
N GLU A 202 -23.05 -6.60 8.59
CA GLU A 202 -23.53 -5.77 9.71
C GLU A 202 -23.51 -4.26 9.44
N LEU A 203 -22.92 -3.83 8.33
CA LEU A 203 -22.80 -2.41 7.99
C LEU A 203 -24.17 -1.76 7.77
N ALA A 204 -24.31 -0.53 8.25
CA ALA A 204 -25.50 0.27 7.98
C ALA A 204 -25.63 0.58 6.48
N GLU A 205 -26.83 0.96 6.06
CA GLU A 205 -27.12 1.37 4.68
C GLU A 205 -26.14 2.45 4.17
N GLY A 206 -25.66 2.29 2.94
CA GLY A 206 -24.66 3.19 2.33
C GLY A 206 -23.23 3.07 2.90
N SER A 207 -23.04 2.39 4.04
CA SER A 207 -21.73 2.23 4.68
C SER A 207 -20.87 1.19 3.98
N CYS A 208 -21.47 0.24 3.25
CA CYS A 208 -20.75 -0.70 2.40
C CYS A 208 -20.18 0.01 1.15
N LEU A 209 -21.01 0.77 0.44
CA LEU A 209 -20.64 1.60 -0.71
C LEU A 209 -19.55 2.62 -0.34
N THR A 210 -19.65 3.22 0.84
CA THR A 210 -18.62 4.12 1.40
C THR A 210 -17.31 3.38 1.62
N CYS A 211 -17.32 2.23 2.31
CA CYS A 211 -16.13 1.42 2.53
C CYS A 211 -15.46 1.00 1.21
N LEU A 212 -16.25 0.52 0.25
CA LEU A 212 -15.77 0.06 -1.06
C LEU A 212 -15.15 1.19 -1.88
N ARG A 213 -15.81 2.34 -1.99
CA ARG A 213 -15.23 3.53 -2.66
C ARG A 213 -13.93 3.98 -1.99
N GLU A 214 -13.86 3.91 -0.66
CA GLU A 214 -12.62 4.24 0.05
C GLU A 214 -11.49 3.22 -0.23
N ILE A 215 -11.74 1.91 -0.30
CA ILE A 215 -10.67 0.95 -0.67
C ILE A 215 -10.33 0.98 -2.17
N ILE A 216 -11.28 1.31 -3.06
CA ILE A 216 -11.02 1.56 -4.49
C ILE A 216 -10.07 2.76 -4.65
N SER A 217 -10.26 3.84 -3.89
CA SER A 217 -9.35 4.99 -3.88
C SER A 217 -7.90 4.61 -3.49
N LYS A 218 -7.74 3.51 -2.75
CA LYS A 218 -6.45 3.01 -2.25
C LYS A 218 -5.77 2.01 -3.19
N ILE A 219 -6.37 1.65 -4.34
CA ILE A 219 -5.72 0.82 -5.39
C ILE A 219 -4.41 1.46 -5.89
N GLY A 220 -4.28 2.79 -5.79
CA GLY A 220 -3.03 3.52 -6.06
C GLY A 220 -1.81 2.99 -5.27
N ILE A 221 -2.01 2.34 -4.12
CA ILE A 221 -0.93 1.69 -3.33
C ILE A 221 -0.24 0.58 -4.14
N CYS A 222 -0.95 -0.09 -5.06
CA CYS A 222 -0.36 -1.08 -5.96
C CYS A 222 0.38 -0.48 -7.17
N GLY A 223 0.35 0.84 -7.36
CA GLY A 223 0.99 1.51 -8.49
C GLY A 223 0.09 1.68 -9.72
N GLY A 224 -1.23 1.79 -9.53
CA GLY A 224 -2.17 2.37 -10.49
C GLY A 224 -2.40 1.65 -11.82
N GLY A 225 -1.65 0.60 -12.15
CA GLY A 225 -1.76 -0.07 -13.46
C GLY A 225 -1.37 -1.54 -13.43
N LYS A 226 -1.52 -2.22 -12.28
CA LYS A 226 -1.25 -3.65 -12.14
C LYS A 226 -2.36 -4.46 -12.78
N LEU A 227 -2.00 -5.58 -13.41
CA LEU A 227 -2.93 -6.55 -14.01
C LEU A 227 -3.79 -7.31 -12.98
N GLY A 228 -3.59 -7.06 -11.68
CA GLY A 228 -4.41 -7.57 -10.60
C GLY A 228 -4.03 -6.95 -9.25
N ALA A 229 -4.97 -6.93 -8.31
CA ALA A 229 -4.71 -6.61 -6.92
C ALA A 229 -5.81 -7.18 -6.00
N GLN A 230 -5.49 -7.29 -4.71
CA GLN A 230 -6.40 -7.67 -3.64
C GLN A 230 -6.20 -6.69 -2.48
N LEU A 231 -7.22 -5.96 -2.07
CA LEU A 231 -7.14 -4.98 -0.98
C LEU A 231 -8.16 -5.34 0.11
N TYR A 232 -7.69 -5.50 1.34
CA TYR A 232 -8.50 -5.96 2.47
C TYR A 232 -8.51 -4.94 3.61
N SER A 233 -9.70 -4.58 4.09
CA SER A 233 -9.93 -3.86 5.34
C SER A 233 -10.69 -4.75 6.34
N THR A 234 -11.12 -4.20 7.48
CA THR A 234 -11.93 -4.96 8.46
C THR A 234 -13.44 -4.97 8.14
N SER A 235 -13.89 -4.22 7.13
CA SER A 235 -15.31 -4.07 6.78
C SER A 235 -15.61 -4.27 5.29
N CYS A 236 -14.59 -4.25 4.43
CA CYS A 236 -14.74 -4.47 3.00
C CYS A 236 -13.45 -4.96 2.32
N TYR A 237 -13.63 -5.58 1.16
CA TYR A 237 -12.61 -6.26 0.34
C TYR A 237 -12.87 -5.98 -1.14
N LEU A 238 -11.80 -5.83 -1.92
CA LEU A 238 -11.84 -5.88 -3.37
C LEU A 238 -10.76 -6.82 -3.91
N ARG A 239 -11.05 -7.50 -5.01
CA ARG A 239 -10.09 -8.21 -5.84
C ARG A 239 -10.35 -7.94 -7.31
N TYR A 240 -9.29 -7.83 -8.09
CA TYR A 240 -9.37 -7.91 -9.54
C TYR A 240 -8.14 -8.61 -10.11
N GLU A 241 -8.28 -9.28 -11.25
CA GLU A 241 -7.20 -9.91 -12.04
C GLU A 241 -7.63 -10.00 -13.52
N ILE A 242 -6.68 -10.13 -14.45
CA ILE A 242 -6.95 -10.44 -15.86
C ILE A 242 -7.23 -11.93 -16.16
N TYR A 243 -7.55 -12.73 -15.15
CA TYR A 243 -7.93 -14.13 -15.30
C TYR A 243 -9.10 -14.45 -14.38
N ARG A 244 -9.97 -15.38 -14.79
CA ARG A 244 -11.12 -15.79 -13.99
C ARG A 244 -10.64 -16.49 -12.71
N PHE A 245 -10.78 -15.81 -11.58
CA PHE A 245 -10.37 -16.32 -10.25
C PHE A 245 -11.53 -16.85 -9.39
N VAL A 246 -12.77 -16.81 -9.90
CA VAL A 246 -13.96 -17.37 -9.24
C VAL A 246 -14.49 -18.55 -10.04
N GLU A 247 -14.68 -19.68 -9.36
CA GLU A 247 -15.29 -20.89 -9.91
C GLU A 247 -16.70 -20.60 -10.45
N ALA A 248 -17.17 -21.42 -11.38
CA ALA A 248 -18.52 -21.24 -11.92
C ALA A 248 -19.57 -21.61 -10.86
N GLN A 249 -20.08 -20.61 -10.16
CA GLN A 249 -21.45 -20.68 -9.62
C GLN A 249 -22.35 -21.09 -10.80
N PRO A 250 -23.14 -22.18 -10.68
CA PRO A 250 -24.18 -22.47 -11.66
C PRO A 250 -25.07 -21.23 -11.76
N GLU A 251 -25.39 -20.82 -12.99
CA GLU A 251 -26.39 -19.78 -13.18
C GLU A 251 -27.67 -20.23 -12.48
N LEU A 252 -28.23 -19.37 -11.62
CA LEU A 252 -29.57 -19.59 -11.11
C LEU A 252 -30.51 -19.44 -12.31
N GLN A 253 -30.81 -20.55 -12.98
CA GLN A 253 -31.67 -20.57 -14.14
C GLN A 253 -33.06 -20.10 -13.71
N LEU A 254 -33.39 -18.85 -14.03
CA LEU A 254 -34.77 -18.39 -14.00
C LEU A 254 -35.52 -19.20 -15.06
N SER A 255 -36.23 -20.22 -14.59
CA SER A 255 -37.11 -21.06 -15.40
C SER A 255 -38.10 -20.18 -16.15
N PRO A 256 -38.20 -20.30 -17.49
CA PRO A 256 -39.26 -19.64 -18.25
C PRO A 256 -40.66 -20.05 -17.77
N PRO A 257 -41.71 -19.23 -18.04
CA PRO A 257 -43.07 -19.55 -17.62
C PRO A 257 -43.60 -20.84 -18.26
N GLU A 258 -44.49 -21.54 -17.55
CA GLU A 258 -45.17 -22.73 -18.05
C GLU A 258 -46.04 -22.40 -19.28
N VAL A 259 -45.95 -23.25 -20.31
CA VAL A 259 -46.96 -23.38 -21.37
C VAL A 259 -47.26 -24.88 -21.52
N SER A 260 -48.53 -25.21 -21.75
CA SER A 260 -49.15 -26.45 -21.28
C SER A 260 -49.40 -27.54 -22.35
N THR A 261 -49.78 -28.74 -21.87
CA THR A 261 -50.40 -29.89 -22.58
C THR A 261 -49.41 -30.94 -23.19
N PRO A 262 -49.85 -32.17 -23.57
CA PRO A 262 -49.93 -33.31 -22.63
C PRO A 262 -49.24 -34.63 -23.19
N PRO A 263 -49.38 -35.84 -22.56
CA PRO A 263 -48.39 -36.94 -22.69
C PRO A 263 -48.68 -37.94 -23.85
N PRO A 264 -47.80 -38.95 -24.08
CA PRO A 264 -48.09 -40.32 -23.57
C PRO A 264 -46.78 -41.09 -23.11
N PRO A 265 -46.60 -42.45 -23.13
CA PRO A 265 -46.48 -43.16 -21.84
C PRO A 265 -45.45 -44.34 -21.69
N LEU A 266 -45.25 -44.77 -20.42
CA LEU A 266 -45.01 -46.15 -19.91
C LEU A 266 -43.74 -47.00 -20.26
N LEU A 267 -43.14 -47.52 -19.18
CA LEU A 267 -42.49 -48.84 -18.97
C LEU A 267 -41.07 -49.18 -19.51
N GLU A 268 -40.09 -49.14 -18.59
CA GLU A 268 -39.32 -50.29 -18.02
C GLU A 268 -39.45 -51.73 -18.59
N PRO A 269 -38.53 -52.67 -18.24
CA PRO A 269 -37.09 -52.56 -17.92
C PRO A 269 -36.24 -53.72 -18.49
N ASN A 270 -34.93 -53.79 -18.20
CA ASN A 270 -34.33 -55.04 -17.64
C ASN A 270 -32.91 -54.88 -17.03
N SER A 271 -32.46 -55.90 -16.30
CA SER A 271 -31.23 -55.92 -15.48
C SER A 271 -30.34 -57.17 -15.69
N THR A 272 -29.21 -57.20 -14.96
CA THR A 272 -28.44 -58.39 -14.48
C THR A 272 -27.17 -58.79 -15.26
N ALA A 273 -26.24 -59.45 -14.54
CA ALA A 273 -24.88 -59.86 -14.96
C ALA A 273 -24.58 -61.29 -14.39
N PRO A 274 -23.34 -61.74 -14.10
CA PRO A 274 -22.08 -61.83 -14.88
C PRO A 274 -21.45 -63.26 -14.94
N GLY A 275 -20.35 -63.44 -15.72
CA GLY A 275 -19.40 -64.58 -15.62
C GLY A 275 -19.48 -65.65 -16.73
N THR A 276 -18.49 -66.55 -16.99
CA THR A 276 -17.11 -66.69 -16.46
C THR A 276 -16.26 -67.63 -17.38
N THR A 277 -14.91 -67.55 -17.35
CA THR A 277 -13.91 -68.58 -17.82
C THR A 277 -13.86 -68.95 -19.34
N ASN A 278 -12.83 -69.58 -19.95
CA ASN A 278 -11.57 -70.22 -19.45
C ASN A 278 -10.37 -70.21 -20.46
N THR A 279 -9.22 -70.73 -20.00
CA THR A 279 -7.82 -70.80 -20.53
C THR A 279 -7.49 -71.42 -21.92
N ALA A 280 -6.40 -70.95 -22.58
CA ALA A 280 -5.39 -71.76 -23.34
C ALA A 280 -4.07 -70.98 -23.64
N ASN A 281 -2.96 -71.67 -24.01
CA ASN A 281 -1.58 -71.16 -24.25
C ASN A 281 -0.74 -72.18 -25.09
N PRO A 282 0.50 -71.87 -25.57
CA PRO A 282 1.11 -70.64 -26.08
C PRO A 282 1.41 -70.85 -27.60
N PRO A 283 2.64 -70.99 -28.21
CA PRO A 283 4.04 -70.52 -27.97
C PRO A 283 4.31 -69.18 -28.75
N GLY A 284 5.48 -68.75 -29.27
CA GLY A 284 6.89 -69.20 -29.24
C GLY A 284 7.86 -68.06 -29.65
N LYS A 285 9.13 -68.09 -29.20
CA LYS A 285 10.08 -66.93 -29.21
C LYS A 285 11.19 -66.97 -30.26
N LYS A 286 11.84 -65.81 -30.53
CA LYS A 286 13.33 -65.65 -30.41
C LYS A 286 13.86 -64.18 -30.36
N ASN A 287 14.13 -63.73 -29.14
CA ASN A 287 15.40 -63.11 -28.68
C ASN A 287 16.08 -61.93 -29.45
N THR A 288 15.81 -60.68 -29.03
CA THR A 288 16.75 -59.53 -29.22
C THR A 288 16.93 -58.66 -27.95
N THR A 289 16.12 -58.87 -26.91
CA THR A 289 15.93 -57.90 -25.81
C THR A 289 17.08 -57.81 -24.79
N ARG A 290 17.94 -58.83 -24.67
CA ARG A 290 18.85 -58.98 -23.51
C ARG A 290 20.02 -57.99 -23.48
N THR A 291 20.51 -57.56 -24.65
CA THR A 291 21.67 -56.64 -24.74
C THR A 291 21.26 -55.19 -24.41
N ILE A 292 20.10 -54.74 -24.90
CA ILE A 292 19.58 -53.38 -24.67
C ILE A 292 19.39 -53.11 -23.17
N VAL A 293 18.84 -54.09 -22.42
CA VAL A 293 18.63 -53.97 -20.97
C VAL A 293 19.95 -53.71 -20.22
N ILE A 294 21.06 -54.33 -20.61
CA ILE A 294 22.36 -54.14 -19.93
C ILE A 294 22.91 -52.73 -20.18
N ILE A 295 22.79 -52.22 -21.42
CA ILE A 295 23.24 -50.85 -21.76
C ILE A 295 22.36 -49.82 -21.05
N VAL A 296 21.04 -49.97 -21.07
CA VAL A 296 20.10 -49.04 -20.41
C VAL A 296 20.29 -49.04 -18.89
N THR A 297 20.47 -50.20 -18.26
CA THR A 297 20.67 -50.27 -16.79
C THR A 297 22.02 -49.72 -16.33
N THR A 298 23.09 -49.92 -17.10
CA THR A 298 24.40 -49.33 -16.77
C THR A 298 24.41 -47.81 -16.94
N VAL A 299 23.86 -47.28 -18.04
CA VAL A 299 23.74 -45.83 -18.26
C VAL A 299 22.82 -45.18 -17.21
N ALA A 300 21.67 -45.78 -16.91
CA ALA A 300 20.78 -45.28 -15.85
C ALA A 300 21.45 -45.30 -14.46
N GLY A 301 22.20 -46.36 -14.14
CA GLY A 301 22.98 -46.44 -12.91
C GLY A 301 24.03 -45.33 -12.78
N LEU A 302 24.77 -45.04 -13.86
CA LEU A 302 25.75 -43.96 -13.88
C LEU A 302 25.10 -42.57 -13.73
N LEU A 303 23.95 -42.32 -14.38
CA LEU A 303 23.20 -41.07 -14.23
C LEU A 303 22.61 -40.90 -12.81
N MET A 304 22.14 -41.99 -12.19
CA MET A 304 21.71 -41.99 -10.78
C MET A 304 22.88 -41.69 -9.82
N ILE A 305 24.06 -42.28 -10.05
CA ILE A 305 25.25 -42.00 -9.25
C ILE A 305 25.70 -40.54 -9.43
N ALA A 306 25.72 -40.03 -10.66
CA ALA A 306 26.09 -38.63 -10.95
C ALA A 306 25.13 -37.62 -10.28
N THR A 307 23.82 -37.86 -10.33
CA THR A 307 22.82 -37.00 -9.68
C THR A 307 22.85 -37.10 -8.15
N ILE A 308 23.12 -38.28 -7.58
CA ILE A 308 23.38 -38.44 -6.15
C ILE A 308 24.64 -37.66 -5.74
N LEU A 309 25.73 -37.75 -6.49
CA LEU A 309 26.98 -37.03 -6.20
C LEU A 309 26.79 -35.51 -6.27
N THR A 310 26.13 -34.97 -7.31
CA THR A 310 25.84 -33.52 -7.35
C THR A 310 24.89 -33.09 -6.24
N CYS A 311 23.90 -33.91 -5.86
CA CYS A 311 23.03 -33.64 -4.72
C CYS A 311 23.79 -33.65 -3.38
N LEU A 312 24.77 -34.55 -3.20
CA LEU A 312 25.65 -34.58 -2.02
C LEU A 312 26.61 -33.39 -1.99
N VAL A 313 27.16 -32.96 -3.12
CA VAL A 313 27.96 -31.72 -3.24
C VAL A 313 27.10 -30.50 -2.92
N TRP A 314 25.87 -30.41 -3.44
CA TRP A 314 24.94 -29.32 -3.10
C TRP A 314 24.49 -29.35 -1.64
N ARG A 315 24.31 -30.53 -1.03
CA ARG A 315 23.98 -30.68 0.39
C ARG A 315 25.16 -30.34 1.30
N THR A 316 26.39 -30.67 0.93
CA THR A 316 27.60 -30.27 1.69
C THR A 316 27.90 -28.78 1.55
N ALA A 317 27.71 -28.20 0.36
CA ALA A 317 27.75 -26.76 0.14
C ALA A 317 26.67 -26.02 0.99
N LYS A 318 25.43 -26.52 1.02
CA LYS A 318 24.37 -25.97 1.90
C LYS A 318 24.62 -26.23 3.40
N LYS A 319 25.38 -27.27 3.77
CA LYS A 319 25.83 -27.50 5.16
C LYS A 319 26.99 -26.58 5.60
N LYS A 320 27.56 -25.76 4.71
CA LYS A 320 28.38 -24.59 5.09
C LYS A 320 27.54 -23.31 5.26
N ARG A 321 26.38 -23.44 5.91
CA ARG A 321 25.77 -22.34 6.67
C ARG A 321 25.94 -22.66 8.17
N PRO A 322 26.70 -21.86 8.93
CA PRO A 322 26.77 -22.03 10.37
C PRO A 322 25.44 -21.63 11.00
N ASP A 323 25.13 -22.25 12.14
CA ASP A 323 24.03 -21.88 13.03
C ASP A 323 24.60 -21.73 14.45
N GLY A 324 23.95 -20.93 15.28
CA GLY A 324 24.14 -20.94 16.74
C GLY A 324 25.55 -20.68 17.29
N SER A 325 26.20 -19.56 16.94
CA SER A 325 27.25 -18.98 17.81
C SER A 325 27.16 -17.46 17.87
N VAL A 326 27.40 -16.89 19.05
CA VAL A 326 27.41 -15.44 19.27
C VAL A 326 28.74 -14.89 18.75
N HIS A 327 28.80 -14.63 17.45
CA HIS A 327 29.88 -13.84 16.87
C HIS A 327 29.52 -12.36 16.83
N GLU A 328 30.38 -11.59 17.48
CA GLU A 328 30.39 -10.14 17.55
C GLU A 328 30.76 -9.56 16.18
N GLU A 329 29.77 -9.22 15.34
CA GLU A 329 29.98 -8.51 14.05
C GLU A 329 30.34 -7.02 14.28
N ASN A 330 31.35 -6.77 15.11
CA ASN A 330 32.00 -5.48 15.21
C ASN A 330 33.03 -5.32 14.07
N ASN A 331 33.00 -4.16 13.40
CA ASN A 331 34.05 -3.65 12.49
C ASN A 331 34.35 -4.43 11.19
N SER A 332 33.41 -4.46 10.24
CA SER A 332 33.69 -4.73 8.81
C SER A 332 33.07 -3.75 7.81
N VAL A 333 32.30 -2.76 8.27
CA VAL A 333 31.52 -1.83 7.42
C VAL A 333 32.32 -0.59 6.95
N LEU A 334 33.47 -0.31 7.57
CA LEU A 334 34.25 0.93 7.37
C LEU A 334 35.65 0.70 6.75
N GLU A 335 35.89 -0.46 6.14
CA GLU A 335 37.20 -0.85 5.58
C GLU A 335 37.69 0.07 4.44
N ASP A 336 36.75 0.66 3.69
CA ASP A 336 36.94 1.26 2.36
C ASP A 336 37.25 2.79 2.37
N ASP A 337 37.19 3.45 3.54
CA ASP A 337 37.29 4.93 3.63
C ASP A 337 37.79 5.42 5.02
N LYS A 338 38.83 4.76 5.55
CA LYS A 338 39.30 4.91 6.95
C LYS A 338 39.80 6.30 7.36
N SER A 339 40.19 7.17 6.41
CA SER A 339 40.89 8.43 6.76
C SER A 339 39.98 9.60 7.17
N SER A 340 38.70 9.62 6.80
CA SER A 340 37.77 10.74 7.13
C SER A 340 36.67 10.34 8.11
N THR A 341 36.25 9.07 8.08
CA THR A 341 35.07 8.58 8.80
C THR A 341 35.30 8.42 10.31
N HIS A 342 36.52 8.10 10.75
CA HIS A 342 36.87 7.98 12.18
C HIS A 342 36.69 9.28 12.97
N SER A 343 36.78 10.45 12.34
CA SER A 343 36.59 11.75 13.00
C SER A 343 35.13 12.08 13.34
N LEU A 344 34.18 11.24 12.91
CA LEU A 344 32.74 11.46 13.05
C LEU A 344 32.07 10.46 14.01
N VAL A 345 32.84 9.64 14.74
CA VAL A 345 32.27 8.71 15.73
C VAL A 345 32.03 9.44 17.05
N THR A 346 30.77 9.52 17.50
CA THR A 346 30.38 10.17 18.75
C THR A 346 29.91 9.13 19.76
N GLY A 347 30.62 9.02 20.89
CA GLY A 347 30.39 7.96 21.88
C GLY A 347 28.97 7.95 22.49
N LEU A 348 28.38 6.77 22.65
CA LEU A 348 26.99 6.62 23.12
C LEU A 348 26.76 7.20 24.52
N ARG A 349 27.77 7.15 25.40
CA ARG A 349 27.71 7.78 26.73
C ARG A 349 27.54 9.30 26.64
N THR A 350 28.26 9.96 25.72
CA THR A 350 28.15 11.40 25.48
C THR A 350 26.77 11.76 24.93
N ILE A 351 26.22 10.95 24.04
CA ILE A 351 24.88 11.18 23.48
C ILE A 351 23.77 10.93 24.53
N LYS A 352 23.88 9.86 25.32
CA LYS A 352 22.96 9.57 26.43
C LYS A 352 23.00 10.71 27.46
N ALA A 353 24.18 11.25 27.81
CA ALA A 353 24.29 12.41 28.69
C ALA A 353 23.65 13.67 28.08
N ALA A 354 24.00 14.00 26.83
CA ALA A 354 23.53 15.20 26.15
C ALA A 354 22.00 15.27 25.92
N THR A 355 21.31 14.12 25.88
CA THR A 355 19.88 14.00 25.52
C THR A 355 18.97 13.59 26.69
N GLY A 356 19.46 13.65 27.94
CA GLY A 356 18.71 13.17 29.11
C GLY A 356 18.34 11.69 29.00
N ASN A 357 19.26 10.85 28.49
CA ASN A 357 19.06 9.44 28.14
C ASN A 357 17.88 9.21 27.17
N PHE A 358 17.74 10.06 26.14
CA PHE A 358 16.62 10.06 25.19
C PHE A 358 15.25 10.29 25.83
N SER A 359 15.17 11.13 26.87
CA SER A 359 13.90 11.54 27.50
C SER A 359 12.97 12.23 26.47
N ASP A 360 11.67 11.97 26.57
CA ASP A 360 10.65 12.63 25.74
C ASP A 360 10.62 14.16 25.96
N GLU A 361 11.15 14.68 27.07
CA GLU A 361 11.36 16.12 27.32
C GLU A 361 12.21 16.78 26.22
N PHE A 362 13.25 16.10 25.75
CA PHE A 362 14.16 16.61 24.72
C PHE A 362 13.66 16.32 23.29
N LYS A 363 12.47 15.76 23.10
CA LYS A 363 12.02 15.23 21.81
C LYS A 363 11.49 16.32 20.86
N LEU A 364 12.21 16.55 19.77
CA LEU A 364 11.89 17.52 18.72
C LEU A 364 10.81 17.03 17.74
N GLY A 365 10.56 15.71 17.73
CA GLY A 365 9.53 15.06 16.93
C GLY A 365 9.82 13.58 16.68
N GLN A 366 8.97 12.95 15.89
CA GLN A 366 9.12 11.56 15.46
C GLN A 366 8.54 11.40 14.06
N GLY A 367 9.32 10.81 13.15
CA GLY A 367 8.92 10.52 11.77
C GLY A 367 8.98 9.01 11.48
N GLY A 368 8.76 8.63 10.22
CA GLY A 368 8.84 7.22 9.79
C GLY A 368 10.21 6.56 10.01
N PHE A 369 11.27 7.36 10.14
CA PHE A 369 12.64 6.92 10.38
C PHE A 369 13.03 6.85 11.88
N GLY A 370 12.14 7.27 12.79
CA GLY A 370 12.37 7.26 14.25
C GLY A 370 12.20 8.62 14.94
N PRO A 371 12.38 8.68 16.27
CA PRO A 371 12.38 9.92 17.04
C PRO A 371 13.67 10.73 16.86
N VAL A 372 13.54 12.06 16.99
CA VAL A 372 14.65 13.01 16.99
C VAL A 372 14.64 13.79 18.30
N TYR A 373 15.80 13.86 18.96
CA TYR A 373 15.99 14.54 20.24
C TYR A 373 16.91 15.76 20.08
N LYS A 374 16.68 16.83 20.84
CA LYS A 374 17.68 17.84 21.12
C LYS A 374 18.70 17.26 22.08
N GLY A 375 19.94 17.72 22.00
CA GLY A 375 20.90 17.55 23.09
C GLY A 375 21.84 18.73 23.19
N ILE A 376 22.55 18.80 24.31
CA ILE A 376 23.60 19.79 24.56
C ILE A 376 24.88 19.03 24.93
N LEU A 377 25.94 19.21 24.16
CA LEU A 377 27.24 18.60 24.44
C LEU A 377 27.95 19.31 25.60
N ASN A 378 28.93 18.65 26.22
CA ASN A 378 29.71 19.19 27.35
C ASN A 378 30.43 20.52 27.04
N ASP A 379 30.60 20.86 25.77
CA ASP A 379 31.18 22.12 25.28
C ASP A 379 30.12 23.18 24.92
N GLY A 380 28.86 22.97 25.32
CA GLY A 380 27.73 23.87 25.11
C GLY A 380 27.09 23.77 23.72
N ARG A 381 27.62 22.97 22.79
CA ARG A 381 27.06 22.87 21.43
C ARG A 381 25.72 22.13 21.43
N GLU A 382 24.69 22.79 20.90
CA GLU A 382 23.38 22.18 20.68
C GLU A 382 23.39 21.25 19.46
N ILE A 383 22.80 20.06 19.61
CA ILE A 383 22.76 19.00 18.61
C ILE A 383 21.34 18.44 18.41
N ALA A 384 21.10 17.86 17.24
CA ALA A 384 19.88 17.10 16.94
C ALA A 384 20.26 15.61 16.70
N VAL A 385 19.70 14.71 17.49
CA VAL A 385 20.03 13.27 17.50
C VAL A 385 18.87 12.48 16.92
N LYS A 386 19.02 11.99 15.68
CA LYS A 386 18.08 11.09 15.00
C LYS A 386 18.37 9.65 15.43
N ARG A 387 17.45 9.03 16.17
CA ARG A 387 17.58 7.65 16.68
C ARG A 387 16.80 6.71 15.76
N LEU A 388 17.51 6.00 14.89
CA LEU A 388 16.89 5.12 13.90
C LEU A 388 16.32 3.84 14.53
N SER A 389 15.26 3.30 13.92
CA SER A 389 14.59 2.09 14.40
C SER A 389 15.56 0.91 14.49
N SER A 390 15.80 0.43 15.72
CA SER A 390 16.79 -0.59 16.06
C SER A 390 16.57 -1.93 15.36
N HIS A 391 15.31 -2.25 15.05
CA HIS A 391 14.84 -3.52 14.50
C HIS A 391 14.62 -3.52 12.97
N SER A 392 14.81 -2.39 12.27
CA SER A 392 14.57 -2.32 10.83
C SER A 392 15.87 -2.54 10.02
N VAL A 393 15.81 -3.46 9.05
CA VAL A 393 16.87 -3.63 8.02
C VAL A 393 17.06 -2.32 7.24
N GLN A 394 15.97 -1.56 7.08
CA GLN A 394 15.95 -0.25 6.47
C GLN A 394 16.82 0.78 7.22
N GLY A 395 16.72 0.90 8.55
CA GLY A 395 17.50 1.85 9.33
C GLY A 395 19.01 1.61 9.26
N VAL A 396 19.45 0.36 9.10
CA VAL A 396 20.86 0.04 8.83
C VAL A 396 21.30 0.56 7.46
N GLN A 397 20.47 0.40 6.43
CA GLN A 397 20.78 0.91 5.10
C GLN A 397 20.73 2.44 5.03
N GLU A 398 19.78 3.07 5.74
CA GLU A 398 19.68 4.53 5.86
C GLU A 398 20.93 5.10 6.55
N LEU A 399 21.36 4.55 7.69
CA LEU A 399 22.60 4.98 8.36
C LEU A 399 23.82 4.85 7.46
N LYS A 400 24.00 3.69 6.78
CA LYS A 400 25.09 3.50 5.81
C LYS A 400 25.03 4.51 4.65
N THR A 401 23.84 4.95 4.26
CA THR A 401 23.61 5.91 3.18
C THR A 401 23.90 7.34 3.65
N GLU A 402 23.36 7.76 4.79
CA GLU A 402 23.59 9.09 5.38
C GLU A 402 25.06 9.29 5.78
N VAL A 403 25.71 8.29 6.41
CA VAL A 403 27.14 8.39 6.78
C VAL A 403 28.05 8.44 5.54
N LYS A 404 27.79 7.64 4.50
CA LYS A 404 28.60 7.66 3.25
C LYS A 404 28.37 8.92 2.41
N LEU A 405 27.20 9.57 2.53
CA LEU A 405 26.86 10.82 1.85
C LEU A 405 27.29 12.06 2.63
N VAL A 406 26.68 12.32 3.79
CA VAL A 406 26.69 13.63 4.44
C VAL A 406 28.08 13.95 5.02
N ALA A 407 28.89 12.94 5.33
CA ALA A 407 30.31 13.12 5.67
C ALA A 407 31.16 13.75 4.54
N LYS A 408 30.65 13.77 3.29
CA LYS A 408 31.31 14.35 2.10
C LYS A 408 30.54 15.53 1.50
N LEU A 409 29.45 15.98 2.12
CA LEU A 409 28.60 17.07 1.63
C LEU A 409 28.64 18.25 2.61
N LEU A 410 29.28 19.35 2.19
CA LEU A 410 29.41 20.56 2.99
C LEU A 410 28.96 21.77 2.15
N HIS A 411 27.72 22.20 2.39
CA HIS A 411 27.14 23.36 1.71
C HIS A 411 26.15 24.09 2.64
N ARG A 412 26.05 25.42 2.54
CA ARG A 412 25.29 26.28 3.48
C ARG A 412 23.80 25.96 3.55
N ASN A 413 23.23 25.38 2.49
CA ASN A 413 21.83 24.99 2.40
C ASN A 413 21.58 23.48 2.54
N LEU A 414 22.52 22.73 3.14
CA LEU A 414 22.31 21.35 3.59
C LEU A 414 22.50 21.27 5.10
N VAL A 415 21.84 20.33 5.79
CA VAL A 415 22.04 20.11 7.23
C VAL A 415 23.31 19.30 7.45
N ARG A 416 24.24 19.84 8.25
CA ARG A 416 25.54 19.22 8.52
C ARG A 416 25.41 18.08 9.53
N LEU A 417 25.81 16.88 9.11
CA LEU A 417 26.10 15.76 10.02
C LEU A 417 27.36 16.11 10.83
N LEU A 418 27.26 16.06 12.15
CA LEU A 418 28.35 16.27 13.10
C LEU A 418 29.00 14.96 13.54
N GLY A 419 28.25 13.86 13.50
CA GLY A 419 28.75 12.53 13.81
C GLY A 419 27.68 11.45 13.77
N PHE A 420 28.06 10.21 14.12
CA PHE A 420 27.17 9.06 14.23
C PHE A 420 27.60 8.14 15.38
N CYS A 421 26.70 7.27 15.82
CA CYS A 421 26.97 6.25 16.82
C CYS A 421 26.43 4.89 16.38
N LEU A 422 27.29 3.87 16.49
CA LEU A 422 27.01 2.46 16.27
C LEU A 422 27.57 1.67 17.45
N GLU A 423 26.88 1.74 18.58
CA GLU A 423 27.24 1.07 19.84
C GLU A 423 26.03 0.31 20.38
N GLU A 424 26.27 -0.76 21.15
CA GLU A 424 25.23 -1.63 21.72
C GLU A 424 24.26 -2.15 20.64
N LYS A 425 23.05 -1.60 20.55
CA LYS A 425 22.04 -1.85 19.49
C LYS A 425 21.59 -0.56 18.80
N GLU A 426 22.14 0.57 19.23
CA GLU A 426 21.75 1.93 18.85
C GLU A 426 22.32 2.32 17.48
N LYS A 427 21.56 3.15 16.78
CA LYS A 427 21.84 3.58 15.39
C LYS A 427 21.52 5.06 15.30
N LEU A 428 22.47 5.89 15.69
CA LEU A 428 22.24 7.32 15.93
C LEU A 428 23.00 8.17 14.91
N LEU A 429 22.36 9.23 14.46
CA LEU A 429 22.97 10.28 13.64
C LEU A 429 22.87 11.61 14.39
N VAL A 430 23.98 12.30 14.52
CA VAL A 430 24.13 13.55 15.27
C VAL A 430 24.30 14.68 14.25
N TYR A 431 23.32 15.57 14.22
CA TYR A 431 23.24 16.72 13.33
C TYR A 431 23.40 18.04 14.10
N GLU A 432 23.71 19.12 13.40
CA GLU A 432 23.55 20.47 13.95
C GLU A 432 22.10 20.73 14.37
N TYR A 433 21.89 21.36 15.53
CA TYR A 433 20.56 21.80 15.93
C TYR A 433 20.15 23.05 15.14
N LEU A 434 18.87 23.11 14.76
CA LEU A 434 18.30 24.19 13.94
C LEU A 434 17.01 24.69 14.63
N PRO A 435 17.02 25.88 15.26
CA PRO A 435 16.03 26.25 16.28
C PRO A 435 14.63 26.52 15.70
N ASN A 436 14.54 27.00 14.46
CA ASN A 436 13.27 27.28 13.81
C ASN A 436 12.58 26.00 13.27
N GLY A 437 13.23 24.83 13.36
CA GLY A 437 12.64 23.54 13.02
C GLY A 437 12.40 23.35 11.52
N SER A 438 11.36 22.59 11.16
CA SER A 438 11.02 22.29 9.77
C SER A 438 10.04 23.30 9.18
N LEU A 439 10.20 23.59 7.87
CA LEU A 439 9.40 24.60 7.14
C LEU A 439 7.89 24.32 7.21
N ASP A 440 7.48 23.06 7.19
CA ASP A 440 6.06 22.66 7.30
C ASP A 440 5.40 23.08 8.64
N LYS A 441 6.17 23.10 9.74
CA LYS A 441 5.75 23.56 11.08
C LYS A 441 5.54 25.09 11.16
N ILE A 442 5.89 25.84 10.12
CA ILE A 442 5.66 27.30 10.01
C ILE A 442 4.70 27.61 8.85
N LEU A 443 4.88 26.97 7.70
CA LEU A 443 4.14 27.23 6.46
C LEU A 443 2.67 26.78 6.52
N PHE A 444 2.37 25.65 7.18
CA PHE A 444 1.00 25.12 7.21
C PHE A 444 0.29 25.38 8.55
N VAL A 445 1.05 25.51 9.64
CA VAL A 445 0.51 25.75 10.98
C VAL A 445 -0.10 27.15 11.07
N GLU A 446 -1.37 27.21 11.49
CA GLU A 446 -2.10 28.46 11.69
C GLU A 446 -1.44 29.33 12.78
N GLY A 447 -1.58 30.65 12.66
CA GLY A 447 -0.87 31.61 13.51
C GLY A 447 0.64 31.75 13.23
N LYS A 448 1.31 30.79 12.58
CA LYS A 448 2.77 30.86 12.31
C LYS A 448 3.16 31.37 10.91
N ARG A 449 2.25 31.33 9.92
CA ARG A 449 2.55 31.70 8.52
C ARG A 449 3.06 33.14 8.33
N HIS A 450 2.69 34.06 9.24
CA HIS A 450 3.16 35.45 9.23
C HIS A 450 4.69 35.57 9.39
N LEU A 451 5.37 34.56 9.97
CA LEU A 451 6.83 34.50 10.07
C LEU A 451 7.51 34.27 8.71
N LEU A 452 6.73 33.95 7.67
CA LEU A 452 7.16 33.74 6.29
C LEU A 452 6.55 34.83 5.39
N GLU A 453 6.98 36.07 5.57
CA GLU A 453 6.76 37.14 4.60
C GLU A 453 7.45 36.83 3.25
N TRP A 454 7.08 37.54 2.19
CA TRP A 454 7.52 37.23 0.82
C TRP A 454 9.05 37.10 0.67
N GLU A 455 9.82 38.04 1.22
CA GLU A 455 11.29 38.03 1.12
C GLU A 455 11.88 36.74 1.72
N ARG A 456 11.32 36.26 2.84
CA ARG A 456 11.73 35.01 3.48
C ARG A 456 11.34 33.81 2.63
N ARG A 457 10.13 33.78 2.06
CA ARG A 457 9.71 32.73 1.12
C ARG A 457 10.62 32.68 -0.11
N TYR A 458 11.01 33.83 -0.66
CA TYR A 458 11.91 33.93 -1.79
C TYR A 458 13.33 33.42 -1.46
N LYS A 459 13.89 33.87 -0.33
CA LYS A 459 15.18 33.39 0.20
C LYS A 459 15.16 31.87 0.45
N ILE A 460 14.04 31.33 0.93
CA ILE A 460 13.85 29.89 1.15
C ILE A 460 13.83 29.13 -0.19
N ILE A 461 13.03 29.56 -1.17
CA ILE A 461 13.03 28.94 -2.52
C ILE A 461 14.45 28.96 -3.12
N ALA A 462 15.13 30.11 -3.06
CA ALA A 462 16.46 30.26 -3.65
C ALA A 462 17.56 29.49 -2.91
N GLY A 463 17.45 29.32 -1.58
CA GLY A 463 18.37 28.50 -0.81
C GLY A 463 18.18 27.00 -1.05
N ILE A 464 16.93 26.52 -1.17
CA ILE A 464 16.64 25.13 -1.56
C ILE A 464 17.18 24.86 -2.97
N ALA A 465 16.97 25.79 -3.91
CA ALA A 465 17.46 25.65 -5.28
C ALA A 465 18.99 25.51 -5.34
N ARG A 466 19.73 26.33 -4.58
CA ARG A 466 21.20 26.22 -4.44
C ARG A 466 21.62 24.92 -3.74
N GLY A 467 20.87 24.46 -2.75
CA GLY A 467 21.10 23.16 -2.10
C GLY A 467 21.01 21.97 -3.05
N LEU A 468 20.01 21.97 -3.95
CA LEU A 468 19.86 20.93 -4.98
C LEU A 468 20.87 21.06 -6.11
N LEU A 469 21.16 22.28 -6.58
CA LEU A 469 22.22 22.55 -7.55
C LEU A 469 23.55 21.95 -7.10
N TYR A 470 23.92 22.18 -5.85
CA TYR A 470 25.11 21.59 -5.25
C TYR A 470 25.08 20.06 -5.35
N LEU A 471 24.01 19.40 -4.88
CA LEU A 471 23.85 17.94 -4.90
C LEU A 471 23.86 17.31 -6.31
N HIS A 472 23.37 18.04 -7.32
CA HIS A 472 23.15 17.52 -8.67
C HIS A 472 24.32 17.75 -9.63
N GLU A 473 24.98 18.91 -9.51
CA GLU A 473 25.88 19.47 -10.54
C GLU A 473 27.23 19.97 -9.98
N GLU A 474 27.33 20.44 -8.73
CA GLU A 474 28.56 21.06 -8.19
C GLU A 474 29.38 20.16 -7.23
N SER A 475 28.74 19.23 -6.51
CA SER A 475 29.45 18.34 -5.58
C SER A 475 30.22 17.23 -6.32
N GLN A 476 31.35 16.79 -5.76
CA GLN A 476 32.21 15.71 -6.31
C GLN A 476 31.45 14.40 -6.59
N LEU A 477 30.31 14.21 -5.93
CA LEU A 477 29.41 13.09 -6.08
C LEU A 477 28.06 13.62 -6.53
N ARG A 478 27.44 13.01 -7.55
CA ARG A 478 26.05 13.32 -7.93
C ARG A 478 25.09 12.58 -7.00
N VAL A 479 24.27 13.32 -6.27
CA VAL A 479 23.36 12.82 -5.24
C VAL A 479 21.91 13.12 -5.62
N ILE A 480 21.07 12.09 -5.70
CA ILE A 480 19.62 12.23 -5.89
C ILE A 480 18.94 12.06 -4.52
N HIS A 481 18.16 13.04 -4.08
CA HIS A 481 17.56 13.12 -2.74
C HIS A 481 16.35 12.17 -2.57
N ARG A 482 15.50 12.09 -3.59
CA ARG A 482 14.28 11.24 -3.70
C ARG A 482 13.14 11.49 -2.71
N ASP A 483 13.38 12.19 -1.60
CA ASP A 483 12.33 12.53 -0.63
C ASP A 483 12.40 14.01 -0.18
N LEU A 484 12.48 14.92 -1.17
CA LEU A 484 12.45 16.36 -0.94
C LEU A 484 10.99 16.82 -0.71
N LYS A 485 10.75 17.50 0.42
CA LYS A 485 9.42 17.96 0.87
C LYS A 485 9.54 19.03 1.96
N ALA A 486 8.46 19.74 2.27
CA ALA A 486 8.47 20.83 3.25
C ALA A 486 8.93 20.41 4.66
N SER A 487 8.66 19.19 5.12
CA SER A 487 9.14 18.71 6.42
C SER A 487 10.63 18.32 6.45
N ASN A 488 11.26 18.14 5.29
CA ASN A 488 12.69 17.85 5.17
C ASN A 488 13.54 19.10 4.84
N ILE A 489 12.91 20.29 4.78
CA ILE A 489 13.62 21.57 4.83
C ILE A 489 13.61 22.06 6.29
N LEU A 490 14.78 22.12 6.91
CA LEU A 490 14.97 22.75 8.22
C LEU A 490 15.40 24.22 8.06
N LEU A 491 15.18 25.02 9.10
CA LEU A 491 15.44 26.45 9.11
C LEU A 491 16.43 26.81 10.23
N ASP A 492 17.52 27.48 9.87
CA ASP A 492 18.47 28.00 10.86
C ASP A 492 17.91 29.19 11.65
N GLU A 493 18.67 29.66 12.63
CA GLU A 493 18.40 30.87 13.44
C GLU A 493 18.03 32.12 12.62
N ASN A 494 18.57 32.25 11.39
CA ASN A 494 18.36 33.37 10.48
C ASN A 494 17.27 33.07 9.42
N MET A 495 16.50 31.99 9.58
CA MET A 495 15.47 31.50 8.66
C MET A 495 16.01 31.07 7.27
N ASN A 496 17.30 30.75 7.14
CA ASN A 496 17.83 30.15 5.90
C ASN A 496 17.44 28.66 5.82
N PRO A 497 17.11 28.15 4.63
CA PRO A 497 16.77 26.73 4.44
C PRO A 497 18.00 25.83 4.44
N LYS A 498 17.87 24.65 5.04
CA LYS A 498 18.81 23.54 4.95
C LYS A 498 18.07 22.24 4.62
N ILE A 499 18.47 21.58 3.53
CA ILE A 499 17.92 20.28 3.10
C ILE A 499 18.45 19.17 4.04
N SER A 500 17.56 18.28 4.46
CA SER A 500 17.82 17.21 5.44
C SER A 500 17.22 15.87 5.04
N ASP A 501 17.54 14.81 5.78
CA ASP A 501 16.93 13.48 5.67
C ASP A 501 17.33 12.69 4.40
N PHE A 502 18.64 12.47 4.24
CA PHE A 502 19.26 11.78 3.10
C PHE A 502 19.12 10.24 3.11
N GLY A 503 18.31 9.64 4.00
CA GLY A 503 18.22 8.18 4.19
C GLY A 503 17.79 7.41 2.92
N LEU A 504 16.98 8.03 2.06
CA LEU A 504 16.52 7.46 0.78
C LEU A 504 17.39 7.85 -0.42
N ALA A 505 18.40 8.69 -0.23
CA ALA A 505 19.19 9.27 -1.31
C ALA A 505 20.08 8.24 -2.03
N LYS A 506 20.53 8.60 -3.24
CA LYS A 506 21.37 7.74 -4.09
C LYS A 506 22.52 8.48 -4.74
N LEU A 507 23.68 7.81 -4.73
CA LEU A 507 24.87 8.18 -5.47
C LEU A 507 24.77 7.69 -6.91
N PHE A 508 25.11 8.56 -7.86
CA PHE A 508 25.51 8.18 -9.21
C PHE A 508 27.02 8.35 -9.37
N GLN A 509 27.65 7.40 -10.05
CA GLN A 509 29.10 7.38 -10.31
C GLN A 509 29.39 7.48 -11.80
N GLY A 510 30.48 8.17 -12.16
CA GLY A 510 30.89 8.36 -13.55
C GLY A 510 29.81 9.05 -14.39
N SER A 511 29.50 8.46 -15.55
CA SER A 511 28.54 9.00 -16.52
C SER A 511 27.06 8.75 -16.19
N GLN A 512 26.72 8.16 -15.04
CA GLN A 512 25.33 7.85 -14.67
C GLN A 512 24.46 9.12 -14.54
N THR A 513 23.38 9.16 -15.31
CA THR A 513 22.38 10.26 -15.34
C THR A 513 21.03 9.88 -14.72
N HIS A 514 20.74 8.58 -14.65
CA HIS A 514 19.48 8.01 -14.21
C HIS A 514 19.71 6.64 -13.55
N GLY A 515 18.75 6.19 -12.75
CA GLY A 515 18.73 4.87 -12.14
C GLY A 515 17.31 4.34 -12.04
N ASN A 516 17.16 3.03 -11.87
CA ASN A 516 15.88 2.36 -11.65
C ASN A 516 15.85 1.68 -10.27
N THR A 517 14.66 1.53 -9.69
CA THR A 517 14.49 0.67 -8.51
C THR A 517 13.11 0.00 -8.45
N ASN A 518 13.11 -1.31 -8.20
CA ASN A 518 11.91 -2.09 -7.87
C ASN A 518 11.28 -1.70 -6.52
N ARG A 519 11.95 -0.86 -5.71
CA ARG A 519 11.45 -0.36 -4.42
C ARG A 519 11.26 1.16 -4.49
N ILE A 520 10.04 1.55 -4.87
CA ILE A 520 9.57 2.95 -4.76
C ILE A 520 9.49 3.30 -3.27
N SER A 521 10.03 4.45 -2.89
CA SER A 521 10.08 4.97 -1.51
C SER A 521 10.39 6.46 -1.54
N GLY A 522 9.52 7.25 -0.92
CA GLY A 522 9.47 8.71 -0.94
C GLY A 522 8.05 9.18 -0.62
N THR A 523 7.84 10.48 -0.44
CA THR A 523 6.55 11.02 0.01
C THR A 523 5.58 11.25 -1.16
N PHE A 524 4.39 10.65 -1.07
CA PHE A 524 3.33 10.80 -2.06
C PHE A 524 2.94 12.28 -2.27
N GLY A 525 2.62 12.65 -3.51
CA GLY A 525 2.39 14.04 -3.93
C GLY A 525 3.66 14.82 -4.30
N TYR A 526 4.84 14.44 -3.78
CA TYR A 526 6.14 15.01 -4.19
C TYR A 526 6.92 14.11 -5.17
N MET A 527 6.63 12.81 -5.21
CA MET A 527 7.29 11.86 -6.13
C MET A 527 6.91 12.13 -7.59
N ALA A 528 7.91 12.13 -8.47
CA ALA A 528 7.76 12.39 -9.90
C ALA A 528 7.00 11.26 -10.66
N PRO A 529 6.27 11.58 -11.74
CA PRO A 529 5.47 10.59 -12.49
C PRO A 529 6.26 9.39 -12.98
N GLU A 530 7.46 9.58 -13.55
CA GLU A 530 8.33 8.49 -14.03
C GLU A 530 8.85 7.61 -12.88
N TYR A 531 8.97 8.19 -11.68
CA TYR A 531 9.42 7.49 -10.49
C TYR A 531 8.31 6.64 -9.88
N VAL A 532 7.08 7.15 -9.86
CA VAL A 532 5.89 6.40 -9.41
C VAL A 532 5.47 5.33 -10.43
N LYS A 533 5.50 5.63 -11.73
CA LYS A 533 5.10 4.69 -12.80
C LYS A 533 6.11 3.56 -12.99
N ASN A 534 7.41 3.89 -13.08
CA ASN A 534 8.44 2.96 -13.58
C ASN A 534 9.58 2.69 -12.58
N GLY A 535 9.60 3.35 -11.41
CA GLY A 535 10.74 3.28 -10.48
C GLY A 535 11.99 4.03 -10.94
N ASN A 536 11.89 4.82 -12.02
CA ASN A 536 13.01 5.58 -12.59
C ASN A 536 13.26 6.86 -11.78
N PHE A 537 14.48 7.08 -11.31
CA PHE A 537 14.88 8.29 -10.59
C PHE A 537 16.11 8.95 -11.22
N SER A 538 16.15 10.28 -11.17
CA SER A 538 17.24 11.12 -11.71
C SER A 538 17.23 12.49 -11.02
N ILE A 539 18.16 13.37 -11.38
CA ILE A 539 18.13 14.78 -10.94
C ILE A 539 16.78 15.46 -11.29
N LYS A 540 16.17 15.10 -12.43
CA LYS A 540 14.87 15.64 -12.87
C LYS A 540 13.69 15.15 -12.00
N SER A 541 13.87 14.10 -11.22
CA SER A 541 12.86 13.60 -10.28
C SER A 541 12.86 14.43 -8.98
N ASP A 542 14.03 14.87 -8.52
CA ASP A 542 14.15 15.86 -7.44
C ASP A 542 13.66 17.25 -7.88
N VAL A 543 13.94 17.66 -9.13
CA VAL A 543 13.40 18.91 -9.73
C VAL A 543 11.87 18.93 -9.65
N TYR A 544 11.20 17.79 -9.93
CA TYR A 544 9.75 17.69 -9.79
C TYR A 544 9.32 17.95 -8.34
N SER A 545 9.95 17.29 -7.36
CA SER A 545 9.66 17.51 -5.93
C SER A 545 9.90 18.96 -5.49
N PHE A 546 10.92 19.61 -6.05
CA PHE A 546 11.20 21.04 -5.85
C PHE A 546 10.07 21.92 -6.42
N GLY A 547 9.57 21.61 -7.62
CA GLY A 547 8.44 22.33 -8.22
C GLY A 547 7.17 22.28 -7.36
N VAL A 548 6.86 21.11 -6.79
CA VAL A 548 5.74 20.96 -5.83
C VAL A 548 5.97 21.83 -4.59
N LEU A 549 7.19 21.79 -4.03
CA LEU A 549 7.56 22.56 -2.84
C LEU A 549 7.53 24.08 -3.07
N VAL A 550 7.91 24.55 -4.26
CA VAL A 550 7.76 25.96 -4.68
C VAL A 550 6.29 26.39 -4.66
N LEU A 551 5.39 25.57 -5.21
CA LEU A 551 3.94 25.86 -5.18
C LEU A 551 3.38 25.83 -3.75
N GLU A 552 3.82 24.91 -2.88
CA GLU A 552 3.41 24.90 -1.47
C GLU A 552 3.85 26.19 -0.75
N ILE A 553 5.11 26.62 -0.95
CA ILE A 553 5.65 27.83 -0.33
C ILE A 553 4.86 29.06 -0.76
N ILE A 554 4.57 29.21 -2.06
CA ILE A 554 3.88 30.40 -2.58
C ILE A 554 2.41 30.45 -2.15
N THR A 555 1.71 29.32 -2.17
CA THR A 555 0.27 29.25 -1.87
C THR A 555 -0.06 29.15 -0.38
N GLY A 556 0.90 28.72 0.46
CA GLY A 556 0.64 28.36 1.86
C GLY A 556 -0.23 27.10 2.02
N ARG A 557 -0.56 26.41 0.92
CA ARG A 557 -1.42 25.23 0.90
C ARG A 557 -0.57 23.98 0.81
N LYS A 558 -0.78 23.06 1.75
CA LYS A 558 -0.16 21.74 1.73
C LYS A 558 -0.76 20.92 0.59
N ASN A 559 0.07 20.22 -0.19
CA ASN A 559 -0.39 19.41 -1.31
C ASN A 559 -1.35 18.28 -0.85
N SER A 560 -1.14 17.75 0.36
CA SER A 560 -2.05 16.76 0.97
C SER A 560 -3.39 17.32 1.46
N SER A 561 -3.65 18.62 1.35
CA SER A 561 -4.95 19.24 1.70
C SER A 561 -5.95 19.21 0.55
N PHE A 562 -5.52 18.88 -0.68
CA PHE A 562 -6.39 18.68 -1.82
C PHE A 562 -7.09 17.32 -1.68
N ARG A 563 -8.30 17.32 -1.13
CA ARG A 563 -9.20 16.16 -1.12
C ARG A 563 -10.00 16.15 -2.42
N ASN A 564 -10.14 14.97 -3.02
CA ASN A 564 -10.82 14.67 -4.28
C ASN A 564 -10.08 15.15 -5.56
N LEU A 565 -9.60 14.18 -6.35
CA LEU A 565 -9.30 14.18 -7.81
C LEU A 565 -8.41 15.28 -8.43
N THR A 566 -8.10 16.34 -7.69
CA THR A 566 -7.23 17.45 -8.07
C THR A 566 -6.04 17.54 -7.11
N ASN A 567 -5.02 18.30 -7.48
CA ASN A 567 -3.82 18.52 -6.67
C ASN A 567 -3.30 19.95 -6.87
N LEU A 568 -2.33 20.34 -6.04
CA LEU A 568 -1.79 21.69 -6.04
C LEU A 568 -1.20 22.09 -7.41
N GLN A 569 -0.56 21.14 -8.10
CA GLN A 569 -0.01 21.33 -9.44
C GLN A 569 -1.10 21.65 -10.48
N SER A 570 -2.24 20.96 -10.40
CA SER A 570 -3.37 21.13 -11.33
C SER A 570 -4.11 22.44 -11.09
N HIS A 571 -4.35 22.78 -9.83
CA HIS A 571 -4.94 24.06 -9.42
C HIS A 571 -4.01 25.24 -9.77
N ALA A 572 -2.70 25.08 -9.63
CA ALA A 572 -1.72 26.08 -10.07
C ALA A 572 -1.71 26.24 -11.60
N TRP A 573 -1.84 25.14 -12.35
CA TRP A 573 -1.93 25.16 -13.80
C TRP A 573 -3.19 25.88 -14.30
N GLU A 574 -4.37 25.56 -13.75
CA GLU A 574 -5.64 26.20 -14.14
C GLU A 574 -5.59 27.73 -13.93
N HIS A 575 -5.11 28.19 -12.77
CA HIS A 575 -4.92 29.61 -12.52
C HIS A 575 -3.84 30.25 -13.40
N TRP A 576 -2.82 29.49 -13.83
CA TRP A 576 -1.80 29.99 -14.76
C TRP A 576 -2.33 30.12 -16.19
N SER A 577 -2.95 29.07 -16.74
CA SER A 577 -3.55 29.09 -18.09
C SER A 577 -4.67 30.12 -18.21
N ASN A 578 -5.47 30.30 -17.17
CA ASN A 578 -6.60 31.23 -17.17
C ASN A 578 -6.18 32.67 -16.79
N GLY A 579 -4.88 33.00 -16.77
CA GLY A 579 -4.35 34.34 -16.50
C GLY A 579 -4.62 34.89 -15.09
N THR A 580 -5.14 34.07 -14.18
CA THR A 580 -5.52 34.46 -12.80
C THR A 580 -4.49 34.03 -11.76
N THR A 581 -3.24 33.87 -12.17
CA THR A 581 -2.14 33.25 -11.40
C THR A 581 -1.94 33.87 -10.03
N LEU A 582 -2.17 35.19 -9.90
CA LEU A 582 -2.04 35.92 -8.64
C LEU A 582 -3.05 35.48 -7.56
N LYS A 583 -4.16 34.81 -7.92
CA LYS A 583 -5.13 34.23 -6.97
C LYS A 583 -4.60 33.01 -6.21
N LEU A 584 -3.46 32.45 -6.63
CA LEU A 584 -2.80 31.32 -5.95
C LEU A 584 -2.09 31.73 -4.66
N MET A 585 -1.75 33.01 -4.50
CA MET A 585 -0.94 33.52 -3.40
C MET A 585 -1.59 33.27 -2.04
N ASP A 586 -0.77 32.92 -1.04
CA ASP A 586 -1.21 32.77 0.35
C ASP A 586 -1.88 34.08 0.85
N PRO A 587 -3.19 34.06 1.19
CA PRO A 587 -3.90 35.26 1.64
C PRO A 587 -3.28 35.91 2.90
N THR A 588 -2.51 35.16 3.68
CA THR A 588 -1.83 35.69 4.87
C THR A 588 -0.65 36.61 4.55
N MET A 589 -0.23 36.73 3.29
CA MET A 589 0.78 37.71 2.84
C MET A 589 0.20 39.11 2.52
N GLY A 590 -1.13 39.26 2.48
CA GLY A 590 -1.78 40.50 2.01
C GLY A 590 -1.38 40.85 0.57
N ASP A 591 -1.41 42.14 0.21
CA ASP A 591 -1.12 42.63 -1.15
C ASP A 591 0.32 43.16 -1.37
N ARG A 592 1.18 43.12 -0.34
CA ARG A 592 2.50 43.79 -0.34
C ARG A 592 3.64 42.85 -0.73
N TRP A 593 3.66 42.40 -1.98
CA TRP A 593 4.72 41.55 -2.55
C TRP A 593 4.98 41.86 -4.05
N PRO A 594 6.21 41.65 -4.55
CA PRO A 594 6.55 41.92 -5.96
C PRO A 594 5.84 40.94 -6.90
N LYS A 595 4.81 41.43 -7.60
CA LYS A 595 3.97 40.61 -8.50
C LYS A 595 4.77 39.86 -9.58
N HIS A 596 5.83 40.46 -10.10
CA HIS A 596 6.69 39.85 -11.12
C HIS A 596 7.50 38.66 -10.57
N GLU A 597 7.99 38.72 -9.33
CA GLU A 597 8.70 37.61 -8.69
C GLU A 597 7.76 36.45 -8.37
N ALA A 598 6.53 36.75 -7.92
CA ALA A 598 5.49 35.75 -7.67
C ALA A 598 5.13 34.99 -8.95
N LEU A 599 4.86 35.70 -10.05
CA LEU A 599 4.61 35.09 -11.37
C LEU A 599 5.79 34.24 -11.84
N LYS A 600 7.03 34.76 -11.71
CA LYS A 600 8.26 34.04 -12.06
C LYS A 600 8.41 32.73 -11.30
N CYS A 601 8.17 32.73 -9.98
CA CYS A 601 8.28 31.54 -9.15
C CYS A 601 7.14 30.52 -9.39
N ILE A 602 5.91 30.95 -9.66
CA ILE A 602 4.81 30.02 -10.02
C ILE A 602 5.08 29.37 -11.40
N HIS A 603 5.48 30.16 -12.39
CA HIS A 603 5.85 29.67 -13.73
C HIS A 603 7.02 28.67 -13.68
N MET A 604 8.07 28.98 -12.92
CA MET A 604 9.19 28.06 -12.63
C MET A 604 8.71 26.78 -11.92
N GLY A 605 7.83 26.89 -10.92
CA GLY A 605 7.24 25.74 -10.24
C GLY A 605 6.49 24.82 -11.21
N LEU A 606 5.74 25.39 -12.15
CA LEU A 606 5.05 24.67 -13.23
C LEU A 606 6.00 24.02 -14.24
N LEU A 607 7.10 24.69 -14.62
CA LEU A 607 8.17 24.10 -15.43
C LEU A 607 8.86 22.93 -14.71
N CYS A 608 9.01 23.00 -13.38
CA CYS A 608 9.60 21.93 -12.60
C CYS A 608 8.69 20.68 -12.50
N VAL A 609 7.36 20.83 -12.52
CA VAL A 609 6.39 19.71 -12.40
C VAL A 609 5.86 19.15 -13.74
N GLN A 610 6.56 19.40 -14.85
CA GLN A 610 6.20 18.84 -16.17
C GLN A 610 6.21 17.30 -16.18
N GLU A 611 5.38 16.66 -17.01
CA GLU A 611 5.34 15.20 -17.07
C GLU A 611 6.64 14.62 -17.61
N ALA A 612 7.07 15.04 -18.80
CA ALA A 612 8.29 14.53 -19.40
C ALA A 612 9.53 15.04 -18.65
N THR A 613 10.53 14.16 -18.49
CA THR A 613 11.76 14.47 -17.76
C THR A 613 12.71 15.38 -18.54
N CYS A 614 12.56 15.50 -19.86
CA CYS A 614 13.28 16.45 -20.70
C CYS A 614 12.85 17.90 -20.39
N ASP A 615 11.54 18.15 -20.33
CA ASP A 615 10.94 19.49 -20.31
C ASP A 615 11.15 20.24 -18.97
N ARG A 616 11.41 19.50 -17.89
CA ARG A 616 11.80 20.09 -16.59
C ARG A 616 13.18 20.75 -16.72
N PRO A 617 13.44 21.95 -16.17
CA PRO A 617 14.76 22.55 -16.18
C PRO A 617 15.78 21.75 -15.34
N LYS A 618 17.07 22.07 -15.46
CA LYS A 618 18.10 21.71 -14.47
C LYS A 618 18.06 22.67 -13.27
N MET A 619 18.74 22.31 -12.18
CA MET A 619 18.84 23.20 -11.03
C MET A 619 19.72 24.41 -11.30
N SER A 620 20.73 24.29 -12.15
CA SER A 620 21.52 25.41 -12.67
C SER A 620 20.64 26.43 -13.42
N GLU A 621 19.78 25.96 -14.32
CA GLU A 621 18.80 26.77 -15.07
C GLU A 621 17.80 27.44 -14.11
N VAL A 622 17.27 26.71 -13.11
CA VAL A 622 16.38 27.25 -12.07
C VAL A 622 17.05 28.36 -11.25
N VAL A 623 18.32 28.20 -10.87
CA VAL A 623 19.07 29.22 -10.12
C VAL A 623 19.34 30.46 -10.98
N VAL A 624 19.54 30.31 -12.29
CA VAL A 624 19.60 31.45 -13.23
C VAL A 624 18.25 32.17 -13.30
N MET A 625 17.14 31.45 -13.47
CA MET A 625 15.78 32.03 -13.47
C MET A 625 15.47 32.79 -12.16
N LEU A 626 15.93 32.28 -11.02
CA LEU A 626 15.81 32.97 -9.73
C LEU A 626 16.60 34.29 -9.70
N ASN A 627 17.88 34.26 -10.07
CA ASN A 627 18.74 35.43 -9.99
C ASN A 627 18.44 36.48 -11.10
N SER A 628 17.78 36.12 -12.20
CA SER A 628 17.50 37.02 -13.34
C SER A 628 16.34 38.00 -13.08
N SER A 629 16.50 39.25 -13.50
CA SER A 629 15.43 40.28 -13.39
C SER A 629 14.25 40.03 -14.33
N ASN A 630 14.49 39.40 -15.47
CA ASN A 630 13.47 39.13 -16.50
C ASN A 630 12.97 37.68 -16.41
N MET A 631 11.72 37.44 -16.85
CA MET A 631 11.21 36.09 -17.15
C MET A 631 11.79 35.57 -18.48
N ALA A 632 13.11 35.44 -18.56
CA ALA A 632 13.84 34.96 -19.72
C ALA A 632 13.85 33.42 -19.80
N SER A 633 12.65 32.81 -19.77
CA SER A 633 12.44 31.40 -20.12
C SER A 633 11.62 31.34 -21.40
N SER A 634 12.17 30.77 -22.47
CA SER A 634 11.46 30.58 -23.73
C SER A 634 10.51 29.38 -23.72
N SER A 635 10.60 28.50 -22.71
CA SER A 635 9.67 27.41 -22.50
C SER A 635 8.43 27.88 -21.74
N MET A 636 7.26 27.70 -22.35
CA MET A 636 6.00 27.74 -21.63
C MET A 636 5.77 26.37 -20.98
N PRO A 637 5.40 26.28 -19.69
CA PRO A 637 4.97 25.02 -19.11
C PRO A 637 3.72 24.48 -19.83
N SER A 638 3.57 23.16 -19.83
CA SER A 638 2.38 22.44 -20.28
C SER A 638 1.59 21.85 -19.11
N ARG A 639 0.43 21.26 -19.41
CA ARG A 639 -0.51 20.66 -18.43
C ARG A 639 0.18 19.56 -17.59
N PRO A 640 0.21 19.66 -16.25
CA PRO A 640 0.87 18.67 -15.38
C PRO A 640 0.29 17.26 -15.47
N ALA A 641 1.16 16.26 -15.23
CA ALA A 641 0.93 14.81 -15.36
C ALA A 641 -0.27 14.20 -14.61
N PHE A 642 -0.89 14.95 -13.70
CA PHE A 642 -1.94 14.49 -12.79
C PHE A 642 -3.20 15.39 -12.84
N PHE A 643 -3.45 16.06 -13.97
CA PHE A 643 -4.58 16.98 -14.15
C PHE A 643 -5.85 16.26 -14.64
N ILE A 644 -6.86 16.22 -13.75
CA ILE A 644 -8.27 15.98 -14.09
C ILE A 644 -8.93 17.35 -14.30
N SER A 645 -9.76 17.48 -15.34
CA SER A 645 -10.30 18.78 -15.76
C SER A 645 -11.64 19.12 -15.13
N LYS A 646 -11.96 20.42 -15.10
CA LYS A 646 -13.16 20.92 -14.45
C LYS A 646 -14.44 20.54 -15.20
N GLU A 647 -14.40 20.48 -16.53
CA GLU A 647 -15.55 20.08 -17.35
C GLU A 647 -15.98 18.63 -17.05
N ALA A 648 -15.03 17.76 -16.74
CA ALA A 648 -15.30 16.38 -16.31
C ALA A 648 -15.94 16.31 -14.91
N PHE A 649 -15.67 17.29 -14.04
CA PHE A 649 -16.24 17.40 -12.71
C PHE A 649 -17.64 18.06 -12.74
N ASP A 650 -17.81 19.12 -13.51
CA ASP A 650 -19.10 19.80 -13.69
C ASP A 650 -20.10 18.84 -14.37
N SER A 651 -19.65 17.99 -15.31
CA SER A 651 -20.45 16.87 -15.85
C SER A 651 -20.86 15.84 -14.80
N GLU A 652 -20.02 15.59 -13.79
CA GLU A 652 -20.31 14.67 -12.67
C GLU A 652 -21.23 15.29 -11.62
N ILE A 653 -21.36 16.63 -11.59
CA ILE A 653 -22.35 17.35 -10.76
C ILE A 653 -23.71 17.42 -11.46
N ILE A 654 -23.77 17.73 -12.76
CA ILE A 654 -25.04 17.77 -13.51
C ILE A 654 -25.76 16.41 -13.42
N ALA A 655 -25.02 15.31 -13.62
CA ALA A 655 -25.53 13.94 -13.45
C ALA A 655 -26.02 13.61 -12.02
N ARG A 656 -25.70 14.44 -11.01
CA ARG A 656 -26.15 14.31 -9.62
C ARG A 656 -27.32 15.24 -9.26
N GLU A 657 -27.55 16.33 -9.98
CA GLU A 657 -28.70 17.19 -9.75
C GLU A 657 -29.97 16.62 -10.41
N ASP A 658 -29.85 16.05 -11.62
CA ASP A 658 -30.95 15.33 -12.29
C ASP A 658 -31.49 14.18 -11.43
N THR A 659 -30.61 13.46 -10.70
CA THR A 659 -31.00 12.36 -9.80
C THR A 659 -31.59 12.82 -8.46
N VAL A 660 -31.58 14.12 -8.13
CA VAL A 660 -32.20 14.67 -6.90
C VAL A 660 -33.62 15.18 -7.16
N LEU A 661 -33.93 15.65 -8.38
CA LEU A 661 -35.28 16.10 -8.73
C LEU A 661 -36.29 14.94 -8.78
N ASP A 662 -35.91 13.78 -9.31
CA ASP A 662 -36.80 12.62 -9.46
C ASP A 662 -37.05 11.82 -8.15
N ILE A 663 -36.41 12.25 -7.05
CA ILE A 663 -36.70 11.74 -5.69
C ILE A 663 -37.85 12.54 -5.05
N ARG A 664 -38.10 13.79 -5.47
CA ARG A 664 -39.20 14.62 -4.93
C ARG A 664 -40.56 14.32 -5.55
N SER A 665 -40.60 13.77 -6.76
CA SER A 665 -41.82 13.30 -7.44
C SER A 665 -42.48 12.10 -6.74
N ASN A 666 -41.69 11.28 -6.03
CA ASN A 666 -42.09 9.96 -5.54
C ASN A 666 -42.41 9.88 -4.03
N LEU A 667 -42.40 11.00 -3.30
CA LEU A 667 -42.49 11.00 -1.82
C LEU A 667 -43.78 11.58 -1.22
N SER A 668 -44.88 11.66 -1.99
CA SER A 668 -46.13 12.31 -1.55
C SER A 668 -47.41 11.55 -1.91
N THR A 669 -47.44 10.21 -1.77
CA THR A 669 -48.61 9.40 -2.22
C THR A 669 -48.99 8.19 -1.34
N SER A 670 -49.04 8.34 -0.01
CA SER A 670 -49.83 7.39 0.81
C SER A 670 -50.25 7.91 2.21
N GLN A 671 -51.41 8.56 2.33
CA GLN A 671 -52.28 8.46 3.52
C GLN A 671 -53.67 9.10 3.28
N GLY A 672 -54.71 8.52 3.90
CA GLY A 672 -55.99 9.20 4.16
C GLY A 672 -56.97 9.34 3.00
N SER A 673 -57.76 8.30 2.70
CA SER A 673 -59.00 8.46 1.95
C SER A 673 -60.13 8.97 2.84
N ASN A 674 -60.79 10.09 2.49
CA ASN A 674 -62.17 10.38 2.87
C ASN A 674 -62.82 11.41 1.93
N GLN A 675 -64.15 11.48 1.95
CA GLN A 675 -64.99 12.16 0.95
C GLN A 675 -65.20 13.66 1.26
N SER A 676 -65.30 14.52 0.22
CA SER A 676 -66.50 15.37 -0.03
C SER A 676 -66.31 16.46 -1.11
N VAL A 677 -66.94 16.25 -2.27
CA VAL A 677 -67.80 17.19 -3.05
C VAL A 677 -67.60 18.73 -2.94
N ASN A 678 -67.33 19.36 -4.10
CA ASN A 678 -67.58 20.76 -4.55
C ASN A 678 -66.92 21.96 -3.83
N GLY A 679 -66.41 22.93 -4.61
CA GLY A 679 -66.03 24.27 -4.12
C GLY A 679 -65.30 25.18 -5.13
N LEU A 680 -66.03 26.08 -5.77
CA LEU A 680 -65.62 27.04 -6.83
C LEU A 680 -64.33 27.87 -6.62
N THR A 681 -63.78 28.31 -7.76
CA THR A 681 -62.80 29.41 -7.92
C THR A 681 -63.19 30.72 -7.24
N ILE A 682 -62.19 31.51 -6.81
CA ILE A 682 -62.16 32.97 -6.95
C ILE A 682 -60.70 33.46 -7.06
N THR A 683 -60.47 34.48 -7.88
CA THR A 683 -59.19 35.16 -8.13
C THR A 683 -58.98 36.32 -7.14
N GLU A 684 -57.77 36.87 -6.97
CA GLU A 684 -57.43 38.24 -7.39
C GLU A 684 -56.05 38.79 -6.95
N LEU A 685 -55.44 39.53 -7.89
CA LEU A 685 -54.69 40.80 -7.79
C LEU A 685 -53.56 41.05 -6.77
N TYR A 686 -52.36 41.31 -7.34
CA TYR A 686 -51.41 42.31 -6.84
C TYR A 686 -51.88 43.75 -7.11
N PRO A 687 -51.50 44.72 -6.26
CA PRO A 687 -50.76 45.91 -6.71
C PRO A 687 -49.29 45.88 -6.23
N ARG A 688 -48.29 46.34 -7.00
CA ARG A 688 -47.77 47.72 -7.13
C ARG A 688 -47.15 48.32 -5.85
N ASP A 689 -46.08 49.10 -5.94
CA ASP A 689 -45.41 49.66 -7.14
C ASP A 689 -44.16 48.89 -7.61
#